data_AF-A0A6J8BXK9-F1
#
_entry.id   AF-A0A6J8BXK9-F1
#
_cell.length_a   1.000
_cell.length_b   1.000
_cell.length_c   1.000
_cell.angle_alpha   90.00
_cell.angle_beta   90.00
_cell.angle_gamma   90.00
#
_symmetry.space_group_name_H-M   'P 1'
#
loop_
_entity.id
_entity.type
_entity.pdbx_description
1 polymer ?
#
loop_
_entity_poly.entity_id
_entity_poly.type
_entity_poly.pdbx_seq_one_letter_code
_entity_poly.pdbx_strand_id
1 'polypeptide(L)'
;MGLHILQWNARSLYANANSLKHYLDTHNNPEIICVQETHFKDNRYVKLQGYHPPIIRNRKTPIQPKGKNKKKPQIGGGVAIYVSIQVNFSQLNFNTDNIEVVGVSVNCQNNKINIVNVYRPPNQDIKFNDYQEVLHNLSDNIVLLGDFNSRSSMWGSSTTDSNGNIIEKVIDQNNMIILNDGTGTFQTVTGNRTQIDLTLVSASLANDSQWSVLDDQLGSDHFPVLTVLNAKPVKNKVCTPQRWIYDKADWHRFTTLCNEINIDNTKHDDIEIFNQNLCEVVTKIADETIPKKTSGTVHTRKNCPWWNDDCTNAKKNKRHKHRVYDKTKSEENHELYKTAVKEFKRITDKAKTDYWQNFCNKLNYKTNLKGLRIVLGAHKSTPLETILAESGEMPLQLRRDHLSLKYYARTKQNPSNPANQLVDDCIEYQIYNHKWNDHNIPYGFRVQNLLKDNDLDKIKLVTKNIQDPPPWIIGQAKTSKPIQILACRLKQKNIEVTIEWIPAHVGILGNEQVDKLAKLALSNDKIDLNLSLSANEFIAITTALYKKKWQTRWDNTCSLWSRSINNTVNKKPYFYQGNRYHAKTITRLRLGTTLLPGQLGQYIRNVSPICNTCGIKEDIEHVLVNLRTKEKIVKKTNYTARVIRVSDSEMESGRNRQYRRRFKTAQQNIVKKINYTARVRNGQAGNRQYREGSSRRLNKTSLRRSTTLQELSGSVTQKWSQAVTGSTAALQDD
;
A
#
# COMPACT_ATOMS: atom_id res chain seq x y z
N MET A 1 32.31 -15.30 20.20
CA MET A 1 30.88 -15.18 19.83
C MET A 1 30.57 -16.34 18.92
N GLY A 2 29.69 -17.24 19.38
CA GLY A 2 29.24 -18.39 18.62
C GLY A 2 28.13 -18.04 17.62
N LEU A 3 27.73 -19.02 16.82
CA LEU A 3 26.60 -18.98 15.89
C LEU A 3 25.33 -19.38 16.66
N HIS A 4 24.40 -18.44 16.81
CA HIS A 4 23.13 -18.70 17.50
C HIS A 4 22.05 -19.11 16.49
N ILE A 5 21.44 -20.27 16.74
CA ILE A 5 20.40 -20.86 15.91
C ILE A 5 19.14 -21.01 16.78
N LEU A 6 18.05 -20.35 16.38
CA LEU A 6 16.76 -20.46 17.03
C LEU A 6 15.85 -21.40 16.24
N GLN A 7 15.44 -22.52 16.82
CA GLN A 7 14.48 -23.47 16.27
C GLN A 7 13.11 -23.26 16.92
N TRP A 8 12.03 -23.20 16.13
CA TRP A 8 10.69 -23.04 16.69
C TRP A 8 9.55 -23.45 15.75
N ASN A 9 8.72 -24.40 16.19
CA ASN A 9 7.44 -24.68 15.55
C ASN A 9 6.42 -23.59 15.95
N ALA A 10 6.05 -22.75 14.98
CA ALA A 10 5.22 -21.58 15.24
C ALA A 10 3.71 -21.86 15.25
N ARG A 11 3.27 -23.06 14.81
CA ARG A 11 1.86 -23.43 14.61
C ARG A 11 1.04 -22.32 13.91
N SER A 12 1.63 -21.67 12.91
CA SER A 12 1.28 -20.39 12.26
C SER A 12 2.18 -19.22 12.66
N LEU A 13 3.22 -18.99 11.87
CA LEU A 13 4.05 -17.80 12.02
C LEU A 13 3.26 -16.49 11.78
N TYR A 14 2.17 -16.50 11.00
CA TYR A 14 1.32 -15.31 10.87
C TYR A 14 0.66 -14.89 12.18
N ALA A 15 0.15 -15.85 12.96
CA ALA A 15 -0.52 -15.58 14.22
C ALA A 15 0.48 -15.09 15.28
N ASN A 16 1.66 -15.72 15.30
CA ASN A 16 2.62 -15.56 16.38
C ASN A 16 3.83 -14.65 16.03
N ALA A 17 3.83 -14.04 14.83
CA ALA A 17 4.88 -13.15 14.35
C ALA A 17 5.25 -12.02 15.33
N ASN A 18 4.28 -11.43 16.01
CA ASN A 18 4.53 -10.29 16.89
C ASN A 18 5.33 -10.68 18.14
N SER A 19 5.08 -11.88 18.67
CA SER A 19 5.82 -12.43 19.80
C SER A 19 7.28 -12.66 19.43
N LEU A 20 7.53 -13.29 18.27
CA LEU A 20 8.88 -13.49 17.75
C LEU A 20 9.58 -12.15 17.48
N LYS A 21 8.90 -11.19 16.84
CA LYS A 21 9.44 -9.85 16.59
C LYS A 21 9.82 -9.11 17.86
N HIS A 22 9.00 -9.23 18.91
CA HIS A 22 9.30 -8.62 20.19
C HIS A 22 10.49 -9.32 20.89
N TYR A 23 10.59 -10.65 20.79
CA TYR A 23 11.76 -11.40 21.26
C TYR A 23 13.05 -10.88 20.61
N LEU A 24 13.06 -10.73 19.29
CA LEU A 24 14.18 -10.18 18.51
C LEU A 24 14.54 -8.72 18.85
N ASP A 25 13.58 -7.93 19.30
CA ASP A 25 13.83 -6.55 19.70
C ASP A 25 14.38 -6.41 21.13
N THR A 26 14.26 -7.45 21.96
CA THR A 26 14.59 -7.43 23.39
C THR A 26 15.78 -8.30 23.78
N HIS A 27 16.15 -9.26 22.94
CA HIS A 27 17.24 -10.19 23.17
C HIS A 27 18.30 -10.05 22.06
N ASN A 28 19.45 -10.70 22.25
CA ASN A 28 20.44 -10.80 21.17
C ASN A 28 19.82 -11.54 19.98
N ASN A 29 19.90 -10.91 18.80
CA ASN A 29 19.34 -11.47 17.58
C ASN A 29 20.11 -12.74 17.19
N PRO A 30 19.44 -13.90 17.10
CA PRO A 30 20.09 -15.10 16.59
C PRO A 30 20.53 -14.87 15.14
N GLU A 31 21.67 -15.41 14.75
CA GLU A 31 22.11 -15.33 13.37
C GLU A 31 21.16 -16.08 12.41
N ILE A 32 20.53 -17.16 12.89
CA ILE A 32 19.68 -18.04 12.09
C ILE A 32 18.41 -18.40 12.87
N ILE A 33 17.26 -18.35 12.19
CA ILE A 33 15.96 -18.74 12.75
C ILE A 33 15.32 -19.78 11.84
N CYS A 34 15.10 -20.97 12.39
CA CYS A 34 14.48 -22.12 11.73
C CYS A 34 13.05 -22.27 12.26
N VAL A 35 12.07 -22.05 11.39
CA VAL A 35 10.65 -22.07 11.74
C VAL A 35 9.95 -23.24 11.07
N GLN A 36 9.20 -24.03 11.86
CA GLN A 36 8.27 -25.06 11.38
C GLN A 36 6.82 -24.58 11.49
N GLU A 37 5.91 -25.19 10.73
CA GLU A 37 4.50 -24.78 10.59
C GLU A 37 4.30 -23.27 10.34
N THR A 38 4.94 -22.76 9.29
CA THR A 38 4.85 -21.33 8.94
C THR A 38 3.44 -20.91 8.52
N HIS A 39 2.67 -21.82 7.89
CA HIS A 39 1.34 -21.57 7.31
C HIS A 39 1.34 -20.46 6.24
N PHE A 40 2.47 -20.31 5.54
CA PHE A 40 2.61 -19.36 4.45
C PHE A 40 1.77 -19.77 3.23
N LYS A 41 1.14 -18.76 2.60
CA LYS A 41 0.33 -18.91 1.39
C LYS A 41 0.86 -18.00 0.30
N ASP A 42 1.08 -18.54 -0.90
CA ASP A 42 1.34 -17.77 -2.12
C ASP A 42 2.53 -16.78 -2.03
N ASN A 43 3.76 -17.27 -1.82
CA ASN A 43 4.98 -16.46 -1.67
C ASN A 43 4.90 -15.33 -0.62
N ARG A 44 3.87 -15.28 0.22
CA ARG A 44 3.77 -14.33 1.32
C ARG A 44 4.48 -14.90 2.53
N TYR A 45 5.27 -14.05 3.17
CA TYR A 45 6.03 -14.38 4.36
C TYR A 45 6.02 -13.21 5.35
N VAL A 46 6.32 -13.52 6.60
CA VAL A 46 6.49 -12.52 7.65
C VAL A 46 7.86 -11.88 7.50
N LYS A 47 7.90 -10.56 7.31
CA LYS A 47 9.17 -9.82 7.27
C LYS A 47 9.71 -9.61 8.69
N LEU A 48 10.97 -9.99 8.89
CA LEU A 48 11.78 -9.73 10.10
C LEU A 48 12.86 -8.71 9.74
N GLN A 49 12.97 -7.63 10.52
CA GLN A 49 14.02 -6.62 10.32
C GLN A 49 15.37 -7.21 10.72
N GLY A 50 16.40 -6.97 9.90
CA GLY A 50 17.74 -7.54 10.12
C GLY A 50 17.97 -8.92 9.49
N TYR A 51 16.98 -9.49 8.80
CA TYR A 51 17.10 -10.79 8.13
C TYR A 51 16.83 -10.68 6.62
N HIS A 52 17.47 -11.56 5.86
CA HIS A 52 17.14 -11.77 4.45
C HIS A 52 15.69 -12.29 4.28
N PRO A 53 15.07 -12.14 3.10
CA PRO A 53 13.87 -12.90 2.77
C PRO A 53 14.09 -14.39 3.07
N PRO A 54 13.18 -15.05 3.79
CA PRO A 54 13.41 -16.42 4.22
C PRO A 54 13.42 -17.37 3.04
N ILE A 55 14.21 -18.44 3.18
CA ILE A 55 14.09 -19.62 2.32
C ILE A 55 12.90 -20.40 2.83
N ILE A 56 11.93 -20.67 1.95
CA ILE A 56 10.64 -21.27 2.32
C ILE A 56 10.39 -22.50 1.48
N ARG A 57 9.84 -23.53 2.12
CA ARG A 57 9.14 -24.62 1.45
C ARG A 57 7.72 -24.73 2.00
N ASN A 58 6.73 -24.44 1.16
CA ASN A 58 5.32 -24.55 1.51
C ASN A 58 4.77 -25.93 1.15
N ARG A 59 3.84 -26.44 1.97
CA ARG A 59 3.08 -27.65 1.64
C ARG A 59 2.20 -27.39 0.40
N LYS A 60 2.35 -28.22 -0.63
CA LYS A 60 1.58 -28.11 -1.89
C LYS A 60 0.23 -28.83 -1.82
N THR A 61 0.15 -29.94 -1.09
CA THR A 61 -1.04 -30.80 -0.99
C THR A 61 -1.63 -30.76 0.42
N PRO A 62 -2.94 -30.50 0.59
CA PRO A 62 -3.57 -30.61 1.91
C PRO A 62 -3.55 -32.07 2.40
N ILE A 63 -3.22 -32.28 3.68
CA ILE A 63 -3.38 -33.61 4.29
C ILE A 63 -4.89 -33.87 4.43
N GLN A 64 -5.39 -34.93 3.81
CA GLN A 64 -6.73 -35.41 4.08
C GLN A 64 -6.74 -36.08 5.46
N PRO A 65 -7.58 -35.64 6.41
CA PRO A 65 -7.71 -36.35 7.67
C PRO A 65 -8.29 -37.76 7.39
N LYS A 66 -7.57 -38.82 7.76
CA LYS A 66 -8.12 -40.19 7.79
C LYS A 66 -9.03 -40.32 9.01
N GLY A 67 -10.32 -40.59 8.80
CA GLY A 67 -11.31 -40.79 9.87
C GLY A 67 -12.76 -40.44 9.46
N LYS A 68 -13.77 -40.99 10.15
CA LYS A 68 -15.21 -40.87 9.81
C LYS A 68 -15.78 -39.43 9.84
N ASN A 69 -15.05 -38.46 10.39
CA ASN A 69 -15.45 -37.05 10.44
C ASN A 69 -14.63 -36.20 9.44
N LYS A 70 -15.19 -36.01 8.25
CA LYS A 70 -14.63 -35.16 7.18
C LYS A 70 -14.56 -33.68 7.60
N LYS A 71 -13.55 -33.28 8.36
CA LYS A 71 -13.19 -31.85 8.51
C LYS A 71 -12.57 -31.34 7.20
N LYS A 72 -12.80 -30.06 6.89
CA LYS A 72 -12.24 -29.38 5.71
C LYS A 72 -10.71 -29.60 5.64
N PRO A 73 -10.13 -29.78 4.43
CA PRO A 73 -8.68 -29.93 4.26
C PRO A 73 -7.95 -28.74 4.88
N GLN A 74 -7.11 -28.99 5.88
CA GLN A 74 -6.28 -27.95 6.49
C GLN A 74 -5.03 -27.75 5.63
N ILE A 75 -4.87 -26.53 5.11
CA ILE A 75 -3.60 -26.05 4.53
C ILE A 75 -2.71 -25.65 5.73
N GLY A 76 -2.22 -26.65 6.47
CA GLY A 76 -1.22 -26.52 7.53
C GLY A 76 0.18 -26.94 7.03
N GLY A 77 1.22 -26.66 7.80
CA GLY A 77 2.63 -26.98 7.48
C GLY A 77 3.46 -25.85 6.86
N GLY A 78 4.58 -26.23 6.26
CA GLY A 78 5.58 -25.37 5.64
C GLY A 78 6.72 -25.00 6.59
N VAL A 79 7.95 -25.00 6.07
CA VAL A 79 9.18 -24.68 6.80
C VAL A 79 9.85 -23.43 6.23
N ALA A 80 10.53 -22.67 7.10
CA ALA A 80 11.34 -21.52 6.68
C ALA A 80 12.64 -21.38 7.47
N ILE A 81 13.68 -20.86 6.82
CA ILE A 81 14.91 -20.40 7.47
C ILE A 81 15.10 -18.91 7.20
N TYR A 82 15.25 -18.12 8.25
CA TYR A 82 15.70 -16.73 8.20
C TYR A 82 17.18 -16.67 8.54
N VAL A 83 17.96 -15.97 7.72
CA VAL A 83 19.39 -15.72 7.95
C VAL A 83 19.61 -14.23 8.12
N SER A 84 20.37 -13.85 9.15
CA SER A 84 20.75 -12.46 9.41
C SER A 84 21.43 -11.84 8.18
N ILE A 85 21.14 -10.57 7.89
CA ILE A 85 21.72 -9.85 6.75
C ILE A 85 23.24 -9.72 6.80
N GLN A 86 23.82 -9.97 7.97
CA GLN A 86 25.26 -9.92 8.20
C GLN A 86 25.96 -11.23 7.84
N VAL A 87 25.24 -12.35 7.74
CA VAL A 87 25.83 -13.67 7.61
C VAL A 87 25.91 -14.08 6.13
N ASN A 88 27.07 -14.54 5.70
CA ASN A 88 27.24 -15.12 4.37
C ASN A 88 26.75 -16.58 4.35
N PHE A 89 25.84 -16.91 3.44
CA PHE A 89 25.26 -18.24 3.32
C PHE A 89 24.94 -18.59 1.86
N SER A 90 24.86 -19.89 1.57
CA SER A 90 24.28 -20.44 0.34
C SER A 90 23.07 -21.32 0.65
N GLN A 91 22.09 -21.34 -0.24
CA GLN A 91 20.92 -22.21 -0.10
C GLN A 91 21.26 -23.65 -0.48
N LEU A 92 20.87 -24.61 0.35
CA LEU A 92 20.89 -26.03 0.02
C LEU A 92 19.59 -26.41 -0.72
N ASN A 93 19.71 -27.25 -1.75
CA ASN A 93 18.56 -27.72 -2.52
C ASN A 93 18.37 -29.21 -2.26
N PHE A 94 17.15 -29.61 -1.91
CA PHE A 94 16.78 -30.99 -1.64
C PHE A 94 15.74 -31.46 -2.64
N ASN A 95 15.92 -32.67 -3.17
CA ASN A 95 15.05 -33.27 -4.19
C ASN A 95 14.01 -34.25 -3.63
N THR A 96 13.76 -34.25 -2.32
CA THR A 96 12.69 -35.07 -1.72
C THR A 96 11.41 -34.27 -1.60
N ASP A 97 10.25 -34.78 -2.02
CA ASP A 97 8.92 -34.22 -1.73
C ASP A 97 8.24 -34.91 -0.52
N ASN A 98 8.87 -35.94 0.05
CA ASN A 98 8.35 -36.71 1.18
C ASN A 98 8.54 -36.00 2.52
N ILE A 99 9.60 -35.19 2.66
CA ILE A 99 9.86 -34.43 3.89
C ILE A 99 9.80 -32.94 3.60
N GLU A 100 9.17 -32.17 4.48
CA GLU A 100 9.23 -30.71 4.42
C GLU A 100 10.58 -30.23 4.96
N VAL A 101 11.52 -30.00 4.05
CA VAL A 101 12.90 -29.64 4.39
C VAL A 101 13.40 -28.40 3.63
N VAL A 102 14.14 -27.55 4.32
CA VAL A 102 14.95 -26.44 3.76
C VAL A 102 16.29 -26.38 4.48
N GLY A 103 17.32 -25.86 3.82
CA GLY A 103 18.66 -25.82 4.41
C GLY A 103 19.52 -24.69 3.87
N VAL A 104 20.52 -24.32 4.67
CA VAL A 104 21.52 -23.31 4.36
C VAL A 104 22.90 -23.81 4.74
N SER A 105 23.89 -23.52 3.92
CA SER A 105 25.31 -23.68 4.26
C SER A 105 25.85 -22.32 4.66
N VAL A 106 26.32 -22.20 5.90
CA VAL A 106 26.87 -20.98 6.47
C VAL A 106 28.39 -21.03 6.42
N ASN A 107 29.01 -20.00 5.85
CA ASN A 107 30.46 -19.90 5.85
C ASN A 107 30.92 -19.37 7.21
N CYS A 108 31.64 -20.20 7.96
CA CYS A 108 32.35 -19.79 9.18
C CYS A 108 33.85 -19.62 8.87
N GLN A 109 34.60 -19.01 9.80
CA GLN A 109 36.02 -18.71 9.58
C GLN A 109 36.87 -19.94 9.24
N ASN A 110 36.55 -21.10 9.84
CA ASN A 110 37.37 -22.30 9.75
C ASN A 110 36.70 -23.44 8.98
N ASN A 111 35.37 -23.42 8.84
CA ASN A 111 34.59 -24.49 8.22
C ASN A 111 33.26 -23.96 7.67
N LYS A 112 32.58 -24.80 6.88
CA LYS A 112 31.18 -24.58 6.49
C LYS A 112 30.29 -25.40 7.39
N ILE A 113 29.18 -24.82 7.84
CA ILE A 113 28.19 -25.51 8.68
C ILE A 113 26.88 -25.60 7.90
N ASN A 114 26.40 -26.83 7.72
CA ASN A 114 25.17 -27.14 6.98
C ASN A 114 24.01 -27.21 7.96
N ILE A 115 23.10 -26.24 7.93
CA ILE A 115 21.92 -26.21 8.81
C ILE A 115 20.70 -26.63 8.01
N VAL A 116 20.02 -27.66 8.49
CA VAL A 116 18.88 -28.29 7.84
C VAL A 116 17.68 -28.22 8.77
N ASN A 117 16.63 -27.54 8.33
CA ASN A 117 15.37 -27.41 9.04
C ASN A 117 14.33 -28.37 8.45
N VAL A 118 13.82 -29.27 9.28
CA VAL A 118 12.87 -30.32 8.94
C VAL A 118 11.54 -30.10 9.66
N TYR A 119 10.46 -30.45 8.97
CA TYR A 119 9.17 -30.69 9.60
C TYR A 119 8.56 -31.98 9.07
N ARG A 120 8.28 -32.91 9.99
CA ARG A 120 7.50 -34.10 9.71
C ARG A 120 6.05 -33.85 10.16
N PRO A 121 5.07 -33.92 9.25
CA PRO A 121 3.66 -33.84 9.62
C PRO A 121 3.21 -35.07 10.44
N PRO A 122 2.25 -34.90 11.36
CA PRO A 122 1.71 -36.02 12.12
C PRO A 122 0.96 -36.97 11.17
N ASN A 123 1.24 -38.28 11.29
CA ASN A 123 0.68 -39.38 10.49
C ASN A 123 1.19 -39.49 9.04
N GLN A 124 2.37 -38.95 8.75
CA GLN A 124 3.05 -39.22 7.49
C GLN A 124 4.02 -40.40 7.64
N ASP A 125 3.93 -41.39 6.76
CA ASP A 125 4.88 -42.50 6.71
C ASP A 125 6.16 -42.01 6.03
N ILE A 126 7.16 -41.66 6.84
CA ILE A 126 8.50 -41.27 6.37
C ILE A 126 9.42 -42.47 6.53
N LYS A 127 10.18 -42.79 5.49
CA LYS A 127 11.12 -43.91 5.46
C LYS A 127 12.53 -43.45 5.80
N PHE A 128 13.36 -44.41 6.19
CA PHE A 128 14.79 -44.20 6.41
C PHE A 128 15.48 -43.49 5.24
N ASN A 129 15.22 -43.95 4.01
CA ASN A 129 15.84 -43.39 2.80
C ASN A 129 15.50 -41.91 2.58
N ASP A 130 14.34 -41.44 3.04
CA ASP A 130 13.96 -40.03 2.88
C ASP A 130 14.90 -39.08 3.64
N TYR A 131 15.41 -39.51 4.81
CA TYR A 131 16.42 -38.76 5.56
C TYR A 131 17.82 -38.94 4.97
N GLN A 132 18.15 -40.12 4.45
CA GLN A 132 19.43 -40.38 3.79
C GLN A 132 19.61 -39.51 2.53
N GLU A 133 18.57 -39.32 1.73
CA GLU A 133 18.62 -38.42 0.57
C GLU A 133 18.96 -36.97 0.96
N VAL A 134 18.53 -36.54 2.15
CA VAL A 134 18.81 -35.20 2.70
C VAL A 134 20.26 -35.12 3.17
N LEU A 135 20.76 -36.15 3.86
CA LEU A 135 22.08 -36.14 4.51
C LEU A 135 23.24 -36.50 3.56
N HIS A 136 23.06 -37.47 2.65
CA HIS A 136 24.09 -37.97 1.74
C HIS A 136 24.67 -36.88 0.81
N ASN A 137 23.91 -35.82 0.54
CA ASN A 137 24.34 -34.73 -0.33
C ASN A 137 25.09 -33.60 0.41
N LEU A 138 25.34 -33.75 1.71
CA LEU A 138 25.94 -32.73 2.56
C LEU A 138 27.34 -33.14 3.01
N SER A 139 28.22 -32.15 3.18
CA SER A 139 29.54 -32.32 3.79
C SER A 139 29.42 -32.43 5.32
N ASP A 140 30.47 -32.96 5.97
CA ASP A 140 30.61 -32.95 7.44
C ASP A 140 30.34 -31.56 8.04
N ASN A 141 29.94 -31.53 9.33
CA ASN A 141 29.43 -30.35 10.07
C ASN A 141 27.96 -30.03 9.78
N ILE A 142 27.10 -31.03 9.95
CA ILE A 142 25.66 -30.94 9.76
C ILE A 142 24.98 -30.60 11.09
N VAL A 143 23.98 -29.73 11.03
CA VAL A 143 23.04 -29.44 12.10
C VAL A 143 21.65 -29.73 11.55
N LEU A 144 21.09 -30.88 11.90
CA LEU A 144 19.76 -31.30 11.52
C LEU A 144 18.80 -31.01 12.66
N LEU A 145 17.82 -30.14 12.43
CA LEU A 145 16.91 -29.70 13.47
C LEU A 145 15.48 -29.55 12.96
N GLY A 146 14.51 -29.58 13.86
CA GLY A 146 13.11 -29.38 13.49
C GLY A 146 12.11 -30.11 14.38
N ASP A 147 10.86 -30.12 13.91
CA ASP A 147 9.80 -30.91 14.54
C ASP A 147 9.65 -32.23 13.78
N PHE A 148 10.06 -33.31 14.42
CA PHE A 148 10.05 -34.65 13.86
C PHE A 148 8.75 -35.40 14.17
N ASN A 149 7.88 -34.88 15.04
CA ASN A 149 6.68 -35.56 15.48
C ASN A 149 6.94 -37.04 15.83
N SER A 150 8.04 -37.31 16.53
CA SER A 150 8.54 -38.66 16.85
C SER A 150 9.04 -38.75 18.28
N ARG A 151 8.95 -39.94 18.86
CA ARG A 151 9.33 -40.23 20.24
C ARG A 151 10.39 -41.33 20.30
N SER A 152 11.38 -41.14 21.16
CA SER A 152 12.39 -42.13 21.55
C SER A 152 12.91 -41.86 22.96
N SER A 153 13.29 -42.92 23.64
CA SER A 153 14.06 -42.86 24.88
C SER A 153 15.40 -42.13 24.74
N MET A 154 16.04 -42.15 23.56
CA MET A 154 17.34 -41.51 23.33
C MET A 154 17.32 -39.98 23.50
N TRP A 155 16.16 -39.33 23.30
CA TRP A 155 15.98 -37.89 23.52
C TRP A 155 14.94 -37.58 24.60
N GLY A 156 14.71 -38.53 25.51
CA GLY A 156 13.96 -38.31 26.75
C GLY A 156 12.45 -38.56 26.69
N SER A 157 11.93 -39.22 25.66
CA SER A 157 10.54 -39.74 25.68
C SER A 157 10.45 -41.02 26.50
N SER A 158 9.29 -41.30 27.10
CA SER A 158 9.06 -42.55 27.85
C SER A 158 8.92 -43.80 26.95
N THR A 159 8.61 -43.60 25.68
CA THR A 159 8.43 -44.66 24.69
C THR A 159 9.13 -44.32 23.38
N THR A 160 9.57 -45.35 22.67
CA THR A 160 10.08 -45.22 21.30
C THR A 160 9.00 -45.65 20.31
N ASP A 161 8.62 -44.73 19.41
CA ASP A 161 7.67 -45.03 18.34
C ASP A 161 8.38 -45.54 17.08
N SER A 162 7.60 -45.99 16.08
CA SER A 162 8.16 -46.53 14.83
C SER A 162 9.02 -45.52 14.08
N ASN A 163 8.73 -44.23 14.17
CA ASN A 163 9.55 -43.18 13.57
C ASN A 163 10.80 -42.91 14.41
N GLY A 164 10.71 -43.11 15.74
CA GLY A 164 11.83 -43.02 16.67
C GLY A 164 12.91 -44.00 16.24
N ASN A 165 12.53 -45.27 16.06
CA ASN A 165 13.42 -46.32 15.55
C ASN A 165 14.05 -45.98 14.18
N ILE A 166 13.36 -45.23 13.31
CA ILE A 166 13.91 -44.78 12.03
C ILE A 166 14.97 -43.70 12.26
N ILE A 167 14.68 -42.72 13.10
CA ILE A 167 15.60 -41.62 13.41
C ILE A 167 16.82 -42.14 14.17
N GLU A 168 16.65 -43.08 15.10
CA GLU A 168 17.76 -43.76 15.79
C GLU A 168 18.71 -44.42 14.77
N LYS A 169 18.18 -45.15 13.80
CA LYS A 169 18.99 -45.70 12.69
C LYS A 169 19.68 -44.62 11.86
N VAL A 170 19.03 -43.46 11.65
CA VAL A 170 19.63 -42.33 10.92
C VAL A 170 20.78 -41.73 11.72
N ILE A 171 20.63 -41.61 13.03
CA ILE A 171 21.67 -41.12 13.95
C ILE A 171 22.89 -42.04 13.88
N ASP A 172 22.67 -43.35 14.04
CA ASP A 172 23.75 -44.35 14.02
C ASP A 172 24.50 -44.38 12.68
N GLN A 173 23.78 -44.40 11.55
CA GLN A 173 24.42 -44.51 10.23
C GLN A 173 25.14 -43.24 9.77
N ASN A 174 24.77 -42.07 10.28
CA ASN A 174 25.38 -40.78 9.89
C ASN A 174 26.30 -40.21 10.96
N ASN A 175 26.60 -40.95 12.03
CA ASN A 175 27.44 -40.51 13.15
C ASN A 175 27.02 -39.13 13.70
N MET A 176 25.72 -38.97 13.93
CA MET A 176 25.15 -37.75 14.52
C MET A 176 24.97 -37.91 16.03
N ILE A 177 24.99 -36.79 16.74
CA ILE A 177 24.86 -36.69 18.19
C ILE A 177 23.60 -35.88 18.51
N ILE A 178 22.82 -36.39 19.46
CA ILE A 178 21.62 -35.71 19.98
C ILE A 178 22.06 -34.64 20.98
N LEU A 179 21.56 -33.41 20.82
CA LEU A 179 21.81 -32.32 21.79
C LEU A 179 20.70 -32.15 22.83
N ASN A 180 19.53 -32.76 22.60
CA ASN A 180 18.40 -32.70 23.51
C ASN A 180 18.73 -33.34 24.86
N ASP A 181 18.43 -32.65 25.96
CA ASP A 181 18.64 -33.12 27.35
C ASP A 181 17.41 -33.80 27.98
N GLY A 182 16.36 -34.03 27.17
CA GLY A 182 15.08 -34.54 27.64
C GLY A 182 14.09 -33.46 28.11
N THR A 183 14.43 -32.17 28.07
CA THR A 183 13.49 -31.09 28.37
C THR A 183 12.37 -31.06 27.31
N GLY A 184 11.11 -31.14 27.75
CA GLY A 184 9.96 -31.16 26.84
C GLY A 184 9.76 -29.83 26.11
N THR A 185 9.66 -29.92 24.78
CA THR A 185 9.59 -28.78 23.83
C THR A 185 8.16 -28.48 23.37
N PHE A 186 7.22 -29.41 23.54
CA PHE A 186 5.82 -29.26 23.17
C PHE A 186 4.92 -29.36 24.39
N GLN A 187 3.92 -28.49 24.51
CA GLN A 187 2.90 -28.57 25.56
C GLN A 187 1.60 -29.17 25.04
N THR A 188 1.18 -30.30 25.62
CA THR A 188 -0.10 -30.96 25.33
C THR A 188 -1.28 -30.13 25.86
N VAL A 189 -2.50 -30.46 25.42
CA VAL A 189 -3.74 -29.85 25.93
C VAL A 189 -3.92 -30.08 27.43
N THR A 190 -3.44 -31.22 27.96
CA THR A 190 -3.42 -31.52 29.39
C THR A 190 -2.33 -30.78 30.16
N GLY A 191 -1.48 -30.04 29.44
CA GLY A 191 -0.40 -29.23 30.00
C GLY A 191 0.91 -29.98 30.23
N ASN A 192 1.00 -31.27 29.88
CA ASN A 192 2.24 -32.04 29.97
C ASN A 192 3.22 -31.62 28.87
N ARG A 193 4.52 -31.74 29.14
CA ARG A 193 5.56 -31.44 28.15
C ARG A 193 6.08 -32.72 27.49
N THR A 194 6.26 -32.70 26.18
CA THR A 194 6.80 -33.82 25.41
C THR A 194 7.93 -33.37 24.47
N GLN A 195 8.83 -34.28 24.12
CA GLN A 195 10.07 -34.06 23.37
C GLN A 195 9.88 -34.52 21.92
N ILE A 196 9.33 -33.65 21.08
CA ILE A 196 9.09 -33.95 19.66
C ILE A 196 9.92 -33.08 18.71
N ASP A 197 10.51 -32.00 19.24
CA ASP A 197 11.44 -31.14 18.52
C ASP A 197 12.87 -31.60 18.81
N LEU A 198 13.63 -31.95 17.76
CA LEU A 198 14.97 -32.50 17.89
C LEU A 198 16.02 -31.57 17.29
N THR A 199 17.22 -31.63 17.86
CA THR A 199 18.43 -31.01 17.36
C THR A 199 19.56 -32.04 17.35
N LEU A 200 19.98 -32.45 16.16
CA LEU A 200 21.04 -33.41 15.90
C LEU A 200 22.22 -32.68 15.25
N VAL A 201 23.44 -33.01 15.65
CA VAL A 201 24.67 -32.42 15.09
C VAL A 201 25.66 -33.50 14.71
N SER A 202 26.52 -33.25 13.71
CA SER A 202 27.67 -34.12 13.46
C SER A 202 28.55 -34.23 14.71
N ALA A 203 29.16 -35.38 14.94
CA ALA A 203 30.06 -35.61 16.08
C ALA A 203 31.15 -34.53 16.24
N SER A 204 31.65 -33.97 15.12
CA SER A 204 32.62 -32.88 15.11
C SER A 204 32.15 -31.58 15.77
N LEU A 205 30.84 -31.33 15.82
CA LEU A 205 30.25 -30.11 16.37
C LEU A 205 29.73 -30.28 17.80
N ALA A 206 29.60 -31.52 18.29
CA ALA A 206 28.90 -31.81 19.55
C ALA A 206 29.52 -31.11 20.77
N ASN A 207 30.85 -31.21 20.94
CA ASN A 207 31.56 -30.62 22.08
C ASN A 207 31.51 -29.07 22.08
N ASP A 208 31.35 -28.47 20.90
CA ASP A 208 31.28 -27.02 20.71
C ASP A 208 29.84 -26.48 20.72
N SER A 209 28.86 -27.32 21.06
CA SER A 209 27.44 -26.99 21.02
C SER A 209 26.87 -26.79 22.42
N GLN A 210 26.07 -25.75 22.60
CA GLN A 210 25.19 -25.56 23.74
C GLN A 210 23.73 -25.60 23.28
N TRP A 211 22.87 -26.21 24.07
CA TRP A 211 21.46 -26.39 23.76
C TRP A 211 20.60 -26.01 24.95
N SER A 212 19.49 -25.30 24.70
CA SER A 212 18.55 -24.91 25.75
C SER A 212 17.14 -24.65 25.20
N VAL A 213 16.12 -24.94 26.01
CA VAL A 213 14.73 -24.58 25.70
C VAL A 213 14.40 -23.23 26.32
N LEU A 214 13.78 -22.34 25.55
CA LEU A 214 13.35 -21.04 26.05
C LEU A 214 12.09 -21.17 26.93
N ASP A 215 11.99 -20.30 27.93
CA ASP A 215 10.86 -20.25 28.88
C ASP A 215 9.52 -19.75 28.29
N ASP A 216 9.55 -19.08 27.13
CA ASP A 216 8.38 -18.42 26.53
C ASP A 216 8.03 -19.10 25.20
N GLN A 217 6.81 -19.65 25.11
CA GLN A 217 6.29 -20.32 23.91
C GLN A 217 6.08 -19.39 22.70
N LEU A 218 6.22 -18.08 22.90
CA LEU A 218 5.98 -17.05 21.88
C LEU A 218 4.58 -17.12 21.24
N GLY A 219 3.61 -17.71 21.94
CA GLY A 219 2.22 -17.84 21.48
C GLY A 219 1.91 -19.12 20.69
N SER A 220 2.89 -20.01 20.49
CA SER A 220 2.66 -21.38 20.05
C SER A 220 2.44 -22.31 21.25
N ASP A 221 2.13 -23.58 21.00
CA ASP A 221 2.19 -24.69 21.94
C ASP A 221 3.59 -25.32 22.02
N HIS A 222 4.48 -24.98 21.09
CA HIS A 222 5.90 -25.32 21.14
C HIS A 222 6.74 -24.21 21.77
N PHE A 223 7.70 -24.62 22.59
CA PHE A 223 8.75 -23.77 23.12
C PHE A 223 9.89 -23.65 22.11
N PRO A 224 10.40 -22.44 21.82
CA PRO A 224 11.59 -22.27 21.00
C PRO A 224 12.80 -22.91 21.66
N VAL A 225 13.67 -23.48 20.84
CA VAL A 225 14.94 -24.09 21.23
C VAL A 225 16.07 -23.21 20.71
N LEU A 226 17.03 -22.89 21.58
CA LEU A 226 18.22 -22.11 21.23
C LEU A 226 19.44 -23.03 21.25
N THR A 227 20.12 -23.11 20.10
CA THR A 227 21.38 -23.82 19.94
C THR A 227 22.49 -22.81 19.67
N VAL A 228 23.59 -22.89 20.41
CA VAL A 228 24.76 -22.02 20.26
C VAL A 228 25.94 -22.88 19.89
N LEU A 229 26.46 -22.70 18.68
CA LEU A 229 27.67 -23.39 18.22
C LEU A 229 28.86 -22.46 18.42
N ASN A 230 29.99 -22.97 18.89
CA ASN A 230 31.24 -22.23 18.99
C ASN A 230 31.92 -22.02 17.62
N ALA A 231 31.13 -21.59 16.63
CA ALA A 231 31.56 -21.26 15.29
C ALA A 231 31.40 -19.76 15.05
N LYS A 232 32.41 -19.13 14.46
CA LYS A 232 32.38 -17.71 14.10
C LYS A 232 31.91 -17.57 12.65
N PRO A 233 30.67 -17.16 12.39
CA PRO A 233 30.21 -16.94 11.02
C PRO A 233 30.99 -15.79 10.37
N VAL A 234 31.32 -15.93 9.09
CA VAL A 234 31.90 -14.85 8.29
C VAL A 234 30.85 -13.76 8.14
N LYS A 235 31.04 -12.65 8.87
CA LYS A 235 30.13 -11.51 8.84
C LYS A 235 30.54 -10.52 7.75
N ASN A 236 29.64 -10.25 6.83
CA ASN A 236 29.79 -9.17 5.86
C ASN A 236 29.53 -7.82 6.55
N LYS A 237 30.34 -6.80 6.24
CA LYS A 237 30.00 -5.42 6.61
C LYS A 237 28.73 -5.03 5.86
N VAL A 238 27.60 -5.06 6.56
CA VAL A 238 26.33 -4.58 6.02
C VAL A 238 26.39 -3.06 6.00
N CYS A 239 26.87 -2.52 4.90
CA CYS A 239 26.82 -1.08 4.66
C CYS A 239 25.38 -0.72 4.25
N THR A 240 24.80 0.29 4.90
CA THR A 240 23.62 0.92 4.29
C THR A 240 24.04 1.46 2.93
N PRO A 241 23.18 1.33 1.89
CA PRO A 241 23.49 1.96 0.61
C PRO A 241 23.68 3.45 0.85
N GLN A 242 24.82 3.98 0.40
CA GLN A 242 25.13 5.40 0.51
C GLN A 242 24.01 6.18 -0.17
N ARG A 243 23.45 7.14 0.56
CA ARG A 243 22.39 8.02 0.06
C ARG A 243 22.86 9.46 0.18
N TRP A 244 22.67 10.22 -0.88
CA TRP A 244 22.83 11.67 -0.90
C TRP A 244 21.90 12.33 0.15
N ILE A 245 22.45 13.31 0.86
CA ILE A 245 21.73 14.14 1.83
C ILE A 245 21.41 15.47 1.15
N TYR A 246 20.28 15.50 0.44
CA TYR A 246 19.86 16.68 -0.33
C TYR A 246 19.72 17.96 0.53
N ASP A 247 19.39 17.82 1.81
CA ASP A 247 19.27 18.97 2.72
C ASP A 247 20.61 19.68 2.99
N LYS A 248 21.73 19.01 2.72
CA LYS A 248 23.10 19.53 2.86
C LYS A 248 23.79 19.69 1.50
N ALA A 249 23.05 19.60 0.40
CA ALA A 249 23.60 19.76 -0.94
C ALA A 249 24.03 21.21 -1.17
N ASP A 250 25.20 21.39 -1.78
CA ASP A 250 25.60 22.68 -2.34
C ASP A 250 24.97 22.84 -3.73
N TRP A 251 23.75 23.37 -3.75
CA TRP A 251 23.00 23.56 -4.98
C TRP A 251 23.62 24.60 -5.90
N HIS A 252 24.31 25.60 -5.35
CA HIS A 252 24.96 26.63 -6.17
C HIS A 252 26.09 26.01 -6.98
N ARG A 253 26.99 25.27 -6.32
CA ARG A 253 28.07 24.55 -6.98
C ARG A 253 27.55 23.47 -7.94
N PHE A 254 26.48 22.76 -7.57
CA PHE A 254 25.83 21.79 -8.46
C PHE A 254 25.37 22.45 -9.77
N THR A 255 24.71 23.60 -9.68
CA THR A 255 24.24 24.34 -10.85
C THR A 255 25.39 24.84 -11.71
N THR A 256 26.46 25.40 -11.12
CA THR A 256 27.63 25.86 -11.86
C THR A 256 28.27 24.72 -12.65
N LEU A 257 28.54 23.59 -12.00
CA LEU A 257 29.13 22.42 -12.65
C LEU A 257 28.22 21.85 -13.75
N CYS A 258 26.90 21.90 -13.58
CA CYS A 258 25.98 21.49 -14.64
C CYS A 258 26.02 22.41 -15.86
N ASN A 259 26.19 23.72 -15.66
CA ASN A 259 26.27 24.69 -16.75
C ASN A 259 27.61 24.62 -17.50
N GLU A 260 28.67 24.14 -16.85
CA GLU A 260 29.99 23.93 -17.46
C GLU A 260 30.07 22.65 -18.31
N ILE A 261 29.06 21.76 -18.24
CA ILE A 261 29.05 20.57 -19.08
C ILE A 261 28.78 20.96 -20.54
N ASN A 262 29.81 20.86 -21.36
CA ASN A 262 29.66 20.90 -22.81
C ASN A 262 29.37 19.49 -23.33
N ILE A 263 28.09 19.16 -23.50
CA ILE A 263 27.69 17.88 -24.10
C ILE A 263 27.69 18.06 -25.61
N ASP A 264 28.64 17.41 -26.28
CA ASP A 264 28.77 17.45 -27.73
C ASP A 264 27.58 16.71 -28.38
N ASN A 265 26.54 17.46 -28.74
CA ASN A 265 25.28 16.94 -29.29
C ASN A 265 25.41 16.31 -30.70
N THR A 266 26.62 16.29 -31.26
CA THR A 266 26.88 15.93 -32.66
C THR A 266 27.28 14.47 -32.89
N LYS A 267 27.52 13.67 -31.84
CA LYS A 267 28.09 12.31 -31.93
C LYS A 267 27.19 11.16 -31.46
N HIS A 268 25.91 11.40 -31.20
CA HIS A 268 25.05 10.39 -30.58
C HIS A 268 23.88 10.00 -31.49
N ASP A 269 24.08 8.95 -32.30
CA ASP A 269 23.03 8.35 -33.14
C ASP A 269 21.97 7.57 -32.33
N ASP A 270 22.25 7.27 -31.05
CA ASP A 270 21.39 6.49 -30.16
C ASP A 270 21.02 7.29 -28.89
N ILE A 271 19.71 7.53 -28.71
CA ILE A 271 19.12 8.29 -27.60
C ILE A 271 19.38 7.63 -26.24
N GLU A 272 19.41 6.30 -26.18
CA GLU A 272 19.65 5.55 -24.96
C GLU A 272 21.10 5.70 -24.48
N ILE A 273 22.08 5.68 -25.39
CA ILE A 273 23.49 5.90 -25.08
C ILE A 273 23.71 7.32 -24.59
N PHE A 274 23.12 8.30 -25.27
CA PHE A 274 23.16 9.71 -24.84
C PHE A 274 22.61 9.89 -23.42
N ASN A 275 21.44 9.33 -23.14
CA ASN A 275 20.80 9.43 -21.83
C ASN A 275 21.63 8.72 -20.74
N GLN A 276 22.30 7.61 -21.05
CA GLN A 276 23.21 6.96 -20.12
C GLN A 276 24.40 7.85 -19.78
N ASN A 277 25.09 8.40 -20.79
CA ASN A 277 26.20 9.33 -20.60
C ASN A 277 25.78 10.55 -19.77
N LEU A 278 24.64 11.15 -20.09
CA LEU A 278 24.07 12.28 -19.33
C LEU A 278 23.83 11.90 -17.86
N CYS A 279 23.21 10.75 -17.61
CA CYS A 279 22.99 10.27 -16.25
C CYS A 279 24.30 10.05 -15.49
N GLU A 280 25.34 9.56 -16.14
CA GLU A 280 26.66 9.34 -15.55
C GLU A 280 27.34 10.67 -15.17
N VAL A 281 27.34 11.66 -16.06
CA VAL A 281 27.89 13.00 -15.78
C VAL A 281 27.14 13.66 -14.62
N VAL A 282 25.81 13.66 -14.65
CA VAL A 282 24.99 14.25 -13.58
C VAL A 282 25.22 13.52 -12.24
N THR A 283 25.39 12.20 -12.28
CA THR A 283 25.70 11.40 -11.07
C THR A 283 27.07 11.77 -10.49
N LYS A 284 28.06 12.05 -11.35
CA LYS A 284 29.39 12.50 -10.91
C LYS A 284 29.33 13.87 -10.22
N ILE A 285 28.61 14.83 -10.80
CA ILE A 285 28.42 16.15 -10.18
C ILE A 285 27.68 16.02 -8.85
N ALA A 286 26.63 15.19 -8.79
CA ALA A 286 25.90 14.93 -7.55
C ALA A 286 26.80 14.29 -6.48
N ASP A 287 27.74 13.43 -6.87
CA ASP A 287 28.70 12.82 -5.95
C ASP A 287 29.71 13.83 -5.38
N GLU A 288 30.06 14.87 -6.12
CA GLU A 288 30.99 15.92 -5.71
C GLU A 288 30.34 16.99 -4.83
N THR A 289 29.08 17.35 -5.09
CA THR A 289 28.41 18.49 -4.44
C THR A 289 27.40 18.09 -3.36
N ILE A 290 26.94 16.83 -3.35
CA ILE A 290 25.95 16.35 -2.39
C ILE A 290 26.60 15.37 -1.42
N PRO A 291 26.75 15.75 -0.12
CA PRO A 291 27.34 14.86 0.86
C PRO A 291 26.49 13.60 1.01
N LYS A 292 27.16 12.45 1.08
CA LYS A 292 26.53 11.16 1.30
C LYS A 292 26.48 10.86 2.80
N LYS A 293 25.46 10.11 3.23
CA LYS A 293 25.51 9.51 4.56
C LYS A 293 26.75 8.63 4.70
N THR A 294 27.52 8.89 5.76
CA THR A 294 28.61 8.01 6.18
C THR A 294 28.05 6.60 6.37
N SER A 295 28.85 5.60 6.01
CA SER A 295 28.58 4.17 6.17
C SER A 295 28.52 3.80 7.66
N GLY A 296 27.53 4.31 8.38
CA GLY A 296 27.34 4.02 9.80
C GLY A 296 26.80 2.60 9.99
N THR A 297 27.08 2.04 11.17
CA THR A 297 26.51 0.79 11.65
C THR A 297 24.99 0.83 11.47
N VAL A 298 24.41 -0.22 10.87
CA VAL A 298 22.96 -0.30 10.66
C VAL A 298 22.29 -0.39 12.03
N HIS A 299 21.77 0.73 12.55
CA HIS A 299 20.75 0.65 13.59
C HIS A 299 19.49 0.07 12.94
N THR A 300 19.30 -1.24 13.08
CA THR A 300 18.10 -1.92 12.63
C THR A 300 16.91 -1.30 13.35
N ARG A 301 15.92 -0.84 12.57
CA ARG A 301 14.66 -0.37 13.17
C ARG A 301 14.04 -1.51 13.96
N LYS A 302 13.53 -1.21 15.15
CA LYS A 302 12.74 -2.15 15.96
C LYS A 302 11.61 -2.75 15.11
N ASN A 303 11.39 -4.05 15.26
CA ASN A 303 10.29 -4.77 14.62
C ASN A 303 8.92 -4.34 15.18
N CYS A 304 8.87 -4.02 16.47
CA CYS A 304 7.68 -3.64 17.24
C CYS A 304 7.84 -2.24 17.85
N PRO A 305 7.87 -1.16 17.04
CA PRO A 305 8.03 0.21 17.54
C PRO A 305 6.82 0.72 18.34
N TRP A 306 5.69 0.00 18.28
CA TRP A 306 4.45 0.28 19.02
C TRP A 306 4.42 -0.37 20.41
N TRP A 307 5.43 -1.17 20.77
CA TRP A 307 5.47 -1.84 22.06
C TRP A 307 5.77 -0.84 23.19
N ASN A 308 4.91 -0.80 24.21
CA ASN A 308 5.01 0.10 25.36
C ASN A 308 5.02 -0.70 26.70
N ASP A 309 5.08 0.01 27.82
CA ASP A 309 5.15 -0.62 29.16
C ASP A 309 3.90 -1.43 29.49
N ASP A 310 2.71 -1.00 29.03
CA ASP A 310 1.47 -1.78 29.17
C ASP A 310 1.58 -3.15 28.51
N CYS A 311 2.16 -3.21 27.30
CA CYS A 311 2.40 -4.47 26.61
C CYS A 311 3.36 -5.36 27.40
N THR A 312 4.40 -4.79 27.99
CA THR A 312 5.37 -5.50 28.83
C THR A 312 4.70 -6.06 30.10
N ASN A 313 3.90 -5.25 30.79
CA ASN A 313 3.18 -5.64 32.00
C ASN A 313 2.12 -6.72 31.70
N ALA A 314 1.37 -6.56 30.61
CA ALA A 314 0.42 -7.57 30.16
C ALA A 314 1.12 -8.90 29.79
N LYS A 315 2.29 -8.85 29.14
CA LYS A 315 3.10 -10.04 28.85
C LYS A 315 3.59 -10.71 30.13
N LYS A 316 4.07 -9.95 31.11
CA LYS A 316 4.49 -10.47 32.43
C LYS A 316 3.33 -11.15 33.16
N ASN A 317 2.17 -10.51 33.22
CA ASN A 317 0.97 -11.09 33.83
C ASN A 317 0.55 -12.39 33.14
N LYS A 318 0.51 -12.41 31.80
CA LYS A 318 0.23 -13.62 31.01
C LYS A 318 1.19 -14.76 31.36
N ARG A 319 2.50 -14.48 31.44
CA ARG A 319 3.53 -15.48 31.83
C ARG A 319 3.34 -15.96 33.27
N HIS A 320 3.04 -15.06 34.20
CA HIS A 320 2.80 -15.42 35.59
C HIS A 320 1.59 -16.37 35.71
N LYS A 321 0.45 -16.03 35.10
CA LYS A 321 -0.75 -16.89 35.09
C LYS A 321 -0.50 -18.23 34.41
N HIS A 322 0.27 -18.25 33.31
CA HIS A 322 0.69 -19.50 32.67
C HIS A 322 1.53 -20.38 33.61
N ARG A 323 2.53 -19.83 34.30
CA ARG A 323 3.35 -20.56 35.27
C ARG A 323 2.53 -21.13 36.44
N VAL A 324 1.55 -20.38 36.94
CA VAL A 324 0.66 -20.84 38.02
C VAL A 324 -0.23 -21.98 37.53
N TYR A 325 -0.83 -21.83 36.35
CA TYR A 325 -1.58 -22.91 35.71
C TYR A 325 -0.71 -24.15 35.47
N ASP A 326 0.53 -23.96 35.01
CA ASP A 326 1.45 -25.05 34.73
C ASP A 326 1.81 -25.88 35.97
N LYS A 327 1.89 -25.23 37.14
CA LYS A 327 2.16 -25.91 38.42
C LYS A 327 0.93 -26.60 38.99
N THR A 328 -0.25 -25.99 38.86
CA THR A 328 -1.46 -26.44 39.57
C THR A 328 -2.38 -27.32 38.72
N LYS A 329 -2.37 -27.14 37.40
CA LYS A 329 -3.28 -27.76 36.43
C LYS A 329 -4.77 -27.62 36.77
N SER A 330 -5.15 -26.62 37.58
CA SER A 330 -6.55 -26.34 37.95
C SER A 330 -7.30 -25.62 36.83
N GLU A 331 -8.59 -25.95 36.64
CA GLU A 331 -9.48 -25.32 35.66
C GLU A 331 -9.67 -23.82 35.95
N GLU A 332 -9.71 -23.42 37.22
CA GLU A 332 -9.79 -22.00 37.61
C GLU A 332 -8.58 -21.22 37.10
N ASN A 333 -7.37 -21.76 37.31
CA ASN A 333 -6.13 -21.15 36.83
C ASN A 333 -6.04 -21.16 35.30
N HIS A 334 -6.64 -22.15 34.65
CA HIS A 334 -6.75 -22.20 33.18
C HIS A 334 -7.60 -21.04 32.65
N GLU A 335 -8.76 -20.76 33.26
CA GLU A 335 -9.61 -19.63 32.88
C GLU A 335 -8.95 -18.27 33.15
N LEU A 336 -8.21 -18.14 34.26
CA LEU A 336 -7.39 -16.95 34.53
C LEU A 336 -6.31 -16.74 33.46
N TYR A 337 -5.64 -17.82 33.03
CA TYR A 337 -4.66 -17.76 31.94
C TYR A 337 -5.32 -17.37 30.61
N LYS A 338 -6.44 -17.98 30.21
CA LYS A 338 -7.18 -17.62 28.99
C LYS A 338 -7.59 -16.14 29.00
N THR A 339 -8.04 -15.64 30.15
CA THR A 339 -8.40 -14.23 30.32
C THR A 339 -7.19 -13.32 30.14
N ALA A 340 -6.04 -13.67 30.72
CA ALA A 340 -4.79 -12.92 30.54
C ALA A 340 -4.29 -12.95 29.07
N VAL A 341 -4.50 -14.04 28.33
CA VAL A 341 -4.18 -14.13 26.89
C VAL A 341 -5.05 -13.16 26.08
N LYS A 342 -6.36 -13.13 26.34
CA LYS A 342 -7.30 -12.20 25.67
C LYS A 342 -6.94 -10.75 25.97
N GLU A 343 -6.61 -10.44 27.22
CA GLU A 343 -6.25 -9.10 27.64
C GLU A 343 -4.93 -8.62 27.02
N PHE A 344 -3.90 -9.49 26.99
CA PHE A 344 -2.65 -9.20 26.29
C PHE A 344 -2.88 -8.90 24.80
N LYS A 345 -3.76 -9.65 24.14
CA LYS A 345 -4.13 -9.37 22.74
C LYS A 345 -4.81 -8.01 22.59
N ARG A 346 -5.77 -7.68 23.46
CA ARG A 346 -6.48 -6.39 23.46
C ARG A 346 -5.52 -5.22 23.64
N ILE A 347 -4.61 -5.30 24.61
CA ILE A 347 -3.61 -4.25 24.90
C ILE A 347 -2.66 -4.08 23.71
N THR A 348 -2.13 -5.17 23.16
CA THR A 348 -1.21 -5.08 22.00
C THR A 348 -1.89 -4.53 20.74
N ASP A 349 -3.16 -4.85 20.50
CA ASP A 349 -3.91 -4.29 19.37
C ASP A 349 -4.28 -2.81 19.58
N LYS A 350 -4.57 -2.41 20.83
CA LYS A 350 -4.71 -0.99 21.20
C LYS A 350 -3.40 -0.24 20.97
N ALA A 351 -2.28 -0.72 21.49
CA ALA A 351 -0.97 -0.09 21.33
C ALA A 351 -0.56 0.09 19.86
N LYS A 352 -0.83 -0.91 18.99
CA LYS A 352 -0.64 -0.78 17.53
C LYS A 352 -1.50 0.33 16.92
N THR A 353 -2.76 0.40 17.34
CA THR A 353 -3.73 1.39 16.85
C THR A 353 -3.32 2.79 17.27
N ASP A 354 -3.01 2.98 18.56
CA ASP A 354 -2.58 4.25 19.14
C ASP A 354 -1.28 4.73 18.49
N TYR A 355 -0.31 3.83 18.29
CA TYR A 355 0.92 4.15 17.57
C TYR A 355 0.65 4.63 16.13
N TRP A 356 -0.26 3.97 15.42
CA TRP A 356 -0.64 4.37 14.06
C TRP A 356 -1.41 5.69 14.04
N GLN A 357 -2.32 5.92 14.98
CA GLN A 357 -3.04 7.19 15.11
C GLN A 357 -2.07 8.34 15.44
N ASN A 358 -1.15 8.14 16.38
CA ASN A 358 -0.12 9.12 16.71
C ASN A 358 0.79 9.42 15.51
N PHE A 359 1.12 8.41 14.71
CA PHE A 359 1.83 8.63 13.44
C PHE A 359 0.99 9.47 12.46
N CYS A 360 -0.30 9.18 12.31
CA CYS A 360 -1.20 9.94 11.44
C CYS A 360 -1.39 11.38 11.92
N ASN A 361 -1.49 11.63 13.23
CA ASN A 361 -1.63 12.95 13.81
C ASN A 361 -0.39 13.84 13.59
N LYS A 362 0.78 13.23 13.41
CA LYS A 362 2.00 13.94 13.00
C LYS A 362 1.98 14.39 11.54
N LEU A 363 1.03 13.90 10.72
CA LEU A 363 0.86 14.33 9.33
C LEU A 363 0.05 15.63 9.30
N ASN A 364 0.72 16.73 9.00
CA ASN A 364 0.16 18.07 8.82
C ASN A 364 0.21 18.51 7.33
N TYR A 365 -0.25 19.73 7.03
CA TYR A 365 -0.26 20.27 5.66
C TYR A 365 1.15 20.30 5.01
N LYS A 366 2.22 20.49 5.78
CA LYS A 366 3.62 20.43 5.30
C LYS A 366 4.07 19.01 4.95
N THR A 367 3.42 18.00 5.51
CA THR A 367 3.76 16.58 5.35
C THR A 367 2.66 15.77 4.65
N ASN A 368 1.61 16.41 4.15
CA ASN A 368 0.50 15.76 3.45
C ASN A 368 0.99 14.85 2.30
N LEU A 369 1.98 15.32 1.55
CA LEU A 369 2.62 14.56 0.48
C LEU A 369 3.29 13.26 0.96
N LYS A 370 3.86 13.28 2.18
CA LYS A 370 4.42 12.09 2.83
C LYS A 370 3.31 11.07 3.12
N GLY A 371 2.15 11.55 3.59
CA GLY A 371 0.94 10.74 3.79
C GLY A 371 0.48 10.08 2.50
N LEU A 372 0.28 10.86 1.43
CA LEU A 372 -0.13 10.35 0.11
C LEU A 372 0.86 9.30 -0.43
N ARG A 373 2.17 9.55 -0.32
CA ARG A 373 3.20 8.57 -0.72
C ARG A 373 3.07 7.25 0.03
N ILE A 374 2.79 7.28 1.34
CA ILE A 374 2.63 6.07 2.16
C ILE A 374 1.37 5.28 1.77
N VAL A 375 0.26 5.98 1.50
CA VAL A 375 -1.00 5.39 1.04
C VAL A 375 -0.80 4.70 -0.31
N LEU A 376 -0.26 5.44 -1.29
CA LEU A 376 0.04 4.97 -2.64
C LEU A 376 1.18 3.93 -2.69
N GLY A 377 2.05 3.91 -1.69
CA GLY A 377 3.30 3.14 -1.72
C GLY A 377 4.33 3.69 -2.71
N ALA A 378 4.21 4.97 -3.07
CA ALA A 378 5.09 5.67 -3.99
C ALA A 378 6.49 5.89 -3.40
N HIS A 379 7.51 5.97 -4.26
CA HIS A 379 8.88 6.29 -3.85
C HIS A 379 8.97 7.77 -3.46
N LYS A 380 10.03 8.16 -2.74
CA LYS A 380 10.27 9.58 -2.41
C LYS A 380 10.56 10.44 -3.65
N SER A 381 11.15 9.83 -4.68
CA SER A 381 11.48 10.47 -5.95
C SER A 381 10.29 10.62 -6.91
N THR A 382 9.14 9.97 -6.64
CA THR A 382 7.97 10.09 -7.52
C THR A 382 7.55 11.57 -7.61
N PRO A 383 7.34 12.14 -8.81
CA PRO A 383 6.93 13.52 -8.97
C PRO A 383 5.63 13.86 -8.24
N LEU A 384 5.52 15.09 -7.76
CA LEU A 384 4.38 15.59 -7.00
C LEU A 384 3.07 15.48 -7.81
N GLU A 385 3.08 15.96 -9.04
CA GLU A 385 1.91 15.97 -9.92
C GLU A 385 1.36 14.56 -10.15
N THR A 386 2.24 13.56 -10.28
CA THR A 386 1.87 12.15 -10.44
C THR A 386 1.18 11.59 -9.20
N ILE A 387 1.67 11.94 -8.01
CA ILE A 387 1.06 11.51 -6.75
C ILE A 387 -0.34 12.09 -6.61
N LEU A 388 -0.48 13.39 -6.88
CA LEU A 388 -1.75 14.12 -6.79
C LEU A 388 -2.80 13.57 -7.77
N ALA A 389 -2.42 13.35 -9.03
CA ALA A 389 -3.30 12.76 -10.04
C ALA A 389 -3.72 11.33 -9.69
N GLU A 390 -2.79 10.50 -9.19
CA GLU A 390 -3.05 9.10 -8.82
C GLU A 390 -3.87 8.98 -7.52
N SER A 391 -3.72 9.91 -6.58
CA SER A 391 -4.54 9.98 -5.37
C SER A 391 -5.89 10.68 -5.58
N GLY A 392 -6.08 11.36 -6.71
CA GLY A 392 -7.28 12.17 -6.96
C GLY A 392 -7.33 13.46 -6.15
N GLU A 393 -6.18 13.97 -5.70
CA GLU A 393 -6.08 15.21 -4.93
C GLU A 393 -5.63 16.36 -5.84
N MET A 394 -6.37 17.46 -5.87
CA MET A 394 -6.00 18.65 -6.65
C MET A 394 -4.76 19.33 -6.04
N PRO A 395 -3.84 19.89 -6.88
CA PRO A 395 -2.73 20.71 -6.41
C PRO A 395 -3.17 21.80 -5.43
N LEU A 396 -2.36 22.02 -4.39
CA LEU A 396 -2.73 22.86 -3.25
C LEU A 396 -3.12 24.28 -3.67
N GLN A 397 -2.39 24.89 -4.61
CA GLN A 397 -2.69 26.22 -5.12
C GLN A 397 -4.08 26.27 -5.77
N LEU A 398 -4.31 25.44 -6.79
CA LEU A 398 -5.59 25.34 -7.48
C LEU A 398 -6.76 25.04 -6.53
N ARG A 399 -6.52 24.20 -5.51
CA ARG A 399 -7.51 23.88 -4.49
C ARG A 399 -7.84 25.09 -3.61
N ARG A 400 -6.83 25.87 -3.19
CA ARG A 400 -7.02 27.10 -2.39
C ARG A 400 -7.80 28.14 -3.18
N ASP A 401 -7.46 28.33 -4.45
CA ASP A 401 -8.13 29.29 -5.33
C ASP A 401 -9.59 28.91 -5.54
N HIS A 402 -9.86 27.63 -5.84
CA HIS A 402 -11.22 27.11 -5.97
C HIS A 402 -12.04 27.25 -4.67
N LEU A 403 -11.45 26.93 -3.51
CA LEU A 403 -12.13 27.08 -2.22
C LEU A 403 -12.39 28.54 -1.87
N SER A 404 -11.51 29.45 -2.26
CA SER A 404 -11.68 30.90 -2.09
C SER A 404 -12.89 31.37 -2.89
N LEU A 405 -12.98 31.04 -4.18
CA LEU A 405 -14.14 31.39 -5.01
C LEU A 405 -15.44 30.74 -4.51
N LYS A 406 -15.37 29.53 -3.97
CA LYS A 406 -16.52 28.89 -3.32
C LYS A 406 -16.97 29.64 -2.07
N TYR A 407 -16.04 30.11 -1.24
CA TYR A 407 -16.35 30.89 -0.05
C TYR A 407 -16.96 32.24 -0.44
N TYR A 408 -16.38 32.93 -1.42
CA TYR A 408 -16.93 34.16 -2.03
C TYR A 408 -18.37 33.98 -2.49
N ALA A 409 -18.67 32.92 -3.24
CA ALA A 409 -20.02 32.66 -3.71
C ALA A 409 -21.02 32.50 -2.56
N ARG A 410 -20.59 31.88 -1.46
CA ARG A 410 -21.43 31.68 -0.26
C ARG A 410 -21.59 32.95 0.56
N THR A 411 -20.58 33.81 0.65
CA THR A 411 -20.70 35.09 1.35
C THR A 411 -21.63 36.02 0.58
N LYS A 412 -21.48 36.13 -0.76
CA LYS A 412 -22.35 36.94 -1.62
C LYS A 412 -23.80 36.48 -1.63
N GLN A 413 -24.03 35.18 -1.49
CA GLN A 413 -25.39 34.64 -1.37
C GLN A 413 -26.12 35.16 -0.12
N ASN A 414 -25.42 35.54 0.95
CA ASN A 414 -26.02 36.01 2.19
C ASN A 414 -25.54 37.45 2.50
N PRO A 415 -26.31 38.48 2.09
CA PRO A 415 -25.99 39.88 2.38
C PRO A 415 -25.68 40.17 3.85
N SER A 416 -26.38 39.50 4.77
CA SER A 416 -26.21 39.67 6.22
C SER A 416 -24.94 39.02 6.79
N ASN A 417 -24.13 38.35 5.97
CA ASN A 417 -22.85 37.81 6.41
C ASN A 417 -21.86 38.95 6.70
N PRO A 418 -21.29 39.07 7.91
CA PRO A 418 -20.31 40.12 8.24
C PRO A 418 -19.09 40.15 7.31
N ALA A 419 -18.70 38.99 6.76
CA ALA A 419 -17.59 38.90 5.82
C ALA A 419 -17.91 39.48 4.43
N ASN A 420 -19.16 39.83 4.13
CA ASN A 420 -19.53 40.34 2.81
C ASN A 420 -18.96 41.74 2.56
N GLN A 421 -18.97 42.61 3.57
CA GLN A 421 -18.39 43.96 3.51
C GLN A 421 -16.86 43.92 3.31
N LEU A 422 -16.18 42.99 3.99
CA LEU A 422 -14.73 42.82 3.92
C LEU A 422 -14.21 42.27 2.57
N VAL A 423 -15.11 41.72 1.75
CA VAL A 423 -14.77 41.10 0.46
C VAL A 423 -14.75 42.12 -0.68
N ASP A 424 -15.58 43.16 -0.59
CA ASP A 424 -15.64 44.22 -1.60
C ASP A 424 -14.79 45.43 -1.18
N ASP A 425 -14.87 45.84 0.09
CA ASP A 425 -14.24 47.05 0.60
C ASP A 425 -13.03 46.72 1.50
N CYS A 426 -11.97 46.15 0.90
CA CYS A 426 -10.73 45.90 1.63
C CYS A 426 -9.88 47.18 1.71
N ILE A 427 -10.27 48.08 2.60
CA ILE A 427 -9.58 49.35 2.91
C ILE A 427 -8.11 49.10 3.33
N GLU A 428 -7.80 47.97 3.99
CA GLU A 428 -6.46 47.72 4.52
C GLU A 428 -5.38 47.57 3.44
N TYR A 429 -5.70 47.12 2.23
CA TYR A 429 -4.69 47.02 1.16
C TYR A 429 -4.36 48.38 0.53
N GLN A 430 -5.36 49.26 0.38
CA GLN A 430 -5.17 50.62 -0.13
C GLN A 430 -4.22 51.44 0.75
N ILE A 431 -4.22 51.18 2.07
CA ILE A 431 -3.40 51.88 3.06
C ILE A 431 -1.99 51.28 3.20
N TYR A 432 -1.83 49.96 3.02
CA TYR A 432 -0.58 49.25 3.34
C TYR A 432 0.13 48.64 2.12
N ASN A 433 -0.15 49.15 0.91
CA ASN A 433 0.28 48.62 -0.40
C ASN A 433 1.81 48.33 -0.52
N HIS A 434 2.66 49.00 0.29
CA HIS A 434 4.12 48.83 0.28
C HIS A 434 4.69 47.86 1.33
N LYS A 435 3.87 47.31 2.24
CA LYS A 435 4.35 46.47 3.36
C LYS A 435 4.11 44.96 3.20
N TRP A 436 3.41 44.55 2.15
CA TRP A 436 3.01 43.16 1.97
C TRP A 436 3.81 42.47 0.86
N ASN A 437 4.54 41.41 1.21
CA ASN A 437 5.02 40.45 0.21
C ASN A 437 3.83 39.65 -0.36
N ASP A 438 3.95 39.10 -1.57
CA ASP A 438 2.92 38.30 -2.30
C ASP A 438 2.16 37.25 -1.45
N HIS A 439 2.74 36.83 -0.32
CA HIS A 439 2.21 35.82 0.57
C HIS A 439 1.21 36.34 1.62
N ASN A 440 1.12 37.65 1.86
CA ASN A 440 0.30 38.26 2.91
C ASN A 440 -0.82 39.18 2.39
N ILE A 441 -1.25 38.99 1.14
CA ILE A 441 -2.34 39.75 0.54
C ILE A 441 -3.67 39.40 1.24
N PRO A 442 -4.50 40.39 1.64
CA PRO A 442 -5.82 40.16 2.22
C PRO A 442 -6.74 39.29 1.35
N TYR A 443 -7.68 38.60 1.99
CA TYR A 443 -8.58 37.66 1.30
C TYR A 443 -9.44 38.34 0.22
N GLY A 444 -10.02 39.51 0.53
CA GLY A 444 -10.87 40.27 -0.41
C GLY A 444 -10.15 40.55 -1.73
N PHE A 445 -8.95 41.14 -1.68
CA PHE A 445 -8.17 41.42 -2.88
C PHE A 445 -7.75 40.14 -3.62
N ARG A 446 -7.31 39.11 -2.90
CA ARG A 446 -6.96 37.82 -3.51
C ARG A 446 -8.13 37.25 -4.31
N VAL A 447 -9.35 37.30 -3.77
CA VAL A 447 -10.51 36.76 -4.47
C VAL A 447 -10.95 37.66 -5.64
N GLN A 448 -10.78 38.97 -5.54
CA GLN A 448 -11.00 39.89 -6.67
C GLN A 448 -10.04 39.62 -7.82
N ASN A 449 -8.75 39.40 -7.55
CA ASN A 449 -7.79 38.98 -8.58
C ASN A 449 -8.19 37.63 -9.17
N LEU A 450 -8.57 36.65 -8.34
CA LEU A 450 -9.07 35.37 -8.85
C LEU A 450 -10.34 35.53 -9.71
N LEU A 451 -11.22 36.49 -9.42
CA LEU A 451 -12.38 36.77 -10.27
C LEU A 451 -11.93 37.34 -11.61
N LYS A 452 -11.04 38.33 -11.63
CA LYS A 452 -10.49 38.95 -12.84
C LYS A 452 -9.70 37.95 -13.69
N ASP A 453 -8.76 37.23 -13.09
CA ASP A 453 -7.89 36.23 -13.75
C ASP A 453 -8.65 35.05 -14.37
N ASN A 454 -9.93 34.88 -14.00
CA ASN A 454 -10.80 33.84 -14.53
C ASN A 454 -12.02 34.40 -15.28
N ASP A 455 -12.07 35.71 -15.55
CA ASP A 455 -13.19 36.41 -16.22
C ASP A 455 -14.56 36.19 -15.53
N LEU A 456 -14.56 36.13 -14.19
CA LEU A 456 -15.74 35.90 -13.34
C LEU A 456 -16.24 37.17 -12.64
N ASP A 457 -15.53 38.29 -12.76
CA ASP A 457 -15.86 39.59 -12.17
C ASP A 457 -17.18 40.17 -12.70
N LYS A 458 -17.50 39.86 -13.96
CA LYS A 458 -18.74 40.31 -14.63
C LYS A 458 -19.99 39.52 -14.19
N ILE A 459 -19.82 38.42 -13.45
CA ILE A 459 -20.93 37.55 -13.06
C ILE A 459 -21.58 38.09 -11.77
N LYS A 460 -22.85 38.51 -11.88
CA LYS A 460 -23.66 38.88 -10.72
C LYS A 460 -24.23 37.62 -10.05
N LEU A 461 -24.12 37.55 -8.73
CA LEU A 461 -24.65 36.46 -7.92
C LEU A 461 -26.00 36.84 -7.30
N VAL A 462 -26.94 35.89 -7.30
CA VAL A 462 -28.24 36.06 -6.63
C VAL A 462 -28.04 36.07 -5.12
N THR A 463 -28.49 37.15 -4.48
CA THR A 463 -28.60 37.26 -3.02
C THR A 463 -29.84 36.51 -2.56
N LYS A 464 -29.71 35.65 -1.55
CA LYS A 464 -30.86 35.01 -0.93
C LYS A 464 -31.59 36.04 -0.07
N ASN A 465 -32.79 36.45 -0.49
CA ASN A 465 -33.69 37.15 0.43
C ASN A 465 -34.19 36.12 1.46
N ILE A 466 -33.91 36.40 2.73
CA ILE A 466 -34.28 35.53 3.86
C ILE A 466 -35.78 35.63 4.17
N GLN A 467 -36.50 36.56 3.53
CA GLN A 467 -37.86 36.97 3.90
C GLN A 467 -39.00 36.29 3.15
N ASP A 468 -38.78 35.42 2.16
CA ASP A 468 -39.93 34.76 1.53
C ASP A 468 -40.49 33.71 2.51
N PRO A 469 -41.69 33.90 3.08
CA PRO A 469 -42.35 32.81 3.77
C PRO A 469 -42.42 31.63 2.80
N PRO A 470 -42.25 30.38 3.28
CA PRO A 470 -42.38 29.24 2.42
C PRO A 470 -43.71 29.33 1.63
N PRO A 471 -43.71 29.11 0.31
CA PRO A 471 -44.87 29.36 -0.55
C PRO A 471 -46.11 28.51 -0.20
N TRP A 472 -45.98 27.60 0.77
CA TRP A 472 -47.03 26.73 1.31
C TRP A 472 -47.68 27.23 2.61
N ILE A 473 -47.44 28.48 3.07
CA ILE A 473 -48.32 29.12 4.07
C ILE A 473 -49.64 29.47 3.38
N ILE A 474 -50.45 28.44 3.11
CA ILE A 474 -51.73 28.49 2.41
C ILE A 474 -52.84 28.60 3.46
N GLY A 475 -53.77 29.56 3.29
CA GLY A 475 -54.97 29.65 4.11
C GLY A 475 -55.81 28.37 4.08
N GLN A 476 -56.55 28.09 5.15
CA GLN A 476 -57.28 26.84 5.44
C GLN A 476 -57.69 26.00 4.21
N ALA A 477 -57.13 24.79 4.11
CA ALA A 477 -57.37 23.85 3.02
C ALA A 477 -58.85 23.46 2.88
N LYS A 478 -59.39 23.46 1.65
CA LYS A 478 -60.70 22.88 1.32
C LYS A 478 -60.51 21.49 0.72
N THR A 479 -61.00 20.45 1.40
CA THR A 479 -60.94 19.05 0.96
C THR A 479 -62.20 18.62 0.20
N SER A 480 -62.09 17.71 -0.78
CA SER A 480 -63.25 17.16 -1.50
C SER A 480 -64.04 16.13 -0.65
N LYS A 481 -65.37 16.06 -0.86
CA LYS A 481 -66.30 15.15 -0.14
C LYS A 481 -65.85 13.67 -0.09
N PRO A 482 -65.33 13.04 -1.15
CA PRO A 482 -64.91 11.63 -1.12
C PRO A 482 -63.75 11.37 -0.16
N ILE A 483 -62.84 12.32 -0.03
CA ILE A 483 -61.65 12.22 0.83
C ILE A 483 -62.04 12.39 2.31
N GLN A 484 -63.02 13.26 2.59
CA GLN A 484 -63.61 13.40 3.93
C GLN A 484 -64.33 12.11 4.38
N ILE A 485 -65.03 11.42 3.47
CA ILE A 485 -65.69 10.14 3.76
C ILE A 485 -64.68 9.04 4.08
N LEU A 486 -63.56 8.98 3.34
CA LEU A 486 -62.49 8.03 3.60
C LEU A 486 -61.79 8.29 4.95
N ALA A 487 -61.53 9.55 5.27
CA ALA A 487 -60.97 9.96 6.56
C ALA A 487 -61.89 9.59 7.74
N CYS A 488 -63.21 9.78 7.61
CA CYS A 488 -64.19 9.35 8.61
C CYS A 488 -64.21 7.83 8.82
N ARG A 489 -64.12 7.02 7.75
CA ARG A 489 -64.06 5.55 7.86
C ARG A 489 -62.79 5.05 8.54
N LEU A 490 -61.67 5.75 8.39
CA LEU A 490 -60.41 5.43 9.05
C LEU A 490 -60.42 5.85 10.53
N LYS A 491 -61.06 6.99 10.84
CA LYS A 491 -61.28 7.45 12.23
C LYS A 491 -62.17 6.49 13.02
N GLN A 492 -63.18 5.89 12.38
CA GLN A 492 -64.01 4.82 12.96
C GLN A 492 -63.23 3.53 13.26
N LYS A 493 -62.03 3.36 12.69
CA LYS A 493 -61.10 2.25 12.99
C LYS A 493 -59.99 2.65 13.96
N ASN A 494 -60.15 3.76 14.69
CA ASN A 494 -59.13 4.34 15.59
C ASN A 494 -57.80 4.70 14.91
N ILE A 495 -57.82 5.00 13.60
CA ILE A 495 -56.66 5.49 12.88
C ILE A 495 -56.85 6.99 12.66
N GLU A 496 -56.02 7.79 13.33
CA GLU A 496 -56.02 9.24 13.19
C GLU A 496 -55.24 9.63 11.92
N VAL A 497 -55.93 10.30 10.99
CA VAL A 497 -55.36 10.69 9.70
C VAL A 497 -55.61 12.17 9.46
N THR A 498 -54.52 12.93 9.32
CA THR A 498 -54.54 14.34 8.93
C THR A 498 -54.37 14.43 7.40
N ILE A 499 -55.25 15.16 6.72
CA ILE A 499 -55.19 15.35 5.27
C ILE A 499 -55.02 16.83 4.98
N GLU A 500 -53.92 17.16 4.31
CA GLU A 500 -53.60 18.51 3.85
C GLU A 500 -53.67 18.55 2.32
N TRP A 501 -54.43 19.50 1.76
CA TRP A 501 -54.54 19.69 0.32
C TRP A 501 -53.76 20.93 -0.12
N ILE A 502 -52.89 20.77 -1.12
CA ILE A 502 -52.09 21.84 -1.70
C ILE A 502 -52.46 21.94 -3.19
N PRO A 503 -53.02 23.06 -3.68
CA PRO A 503 -53.25 23.26 -5.11
C PRO A 503 -51.91 23.23 -5.85
N ALA A 504 -51.77 22.38 -6.88
CA ALA A 504 -50.47 22.22 -7.54
C ALA A 504 -50.01 23.48 -8.32
N HIS A 505 -50.94 24.24 -8.93
CA HIS A 505 -50.58 25.27 -9.92
C HIS A 505 -51.46 26.53 -9.98
N VAL A 506 -52.52 26.67 -9.18
CA VAL A 506 -53.44 27.82 -9.22
C VAL A 506 -53.63 28.38 -7.81
N GLY A 507 -53.49 29.69 -7.62
CA GLY A 507 -53.60 30.37 -6.32
C GLY A 507 -52.32 30.41 -5.48
N ILE A 508 -51.21 29.83 -5.97
CA ILE A 508 -49.90 29.98 -5.32
C ILE A 508 -49.24 31.25 -5.85
N LEU A 509 -49.16 32.28 -5.00
CA LEU A 509 -48.67 33.61 -5.34
C LEU A 509 -47.32 33.58 -6.10
N GLY A 510 -46.38 32.73 -5.65
CA GLY A 510 -45.09 32.55 -6.33
C GLY A 510 -45.19 31.93 -7.74
N ASN A 511 -46.07 30.95 -7.94
CA ASN A 511 -46.26 30.31 -9.25
C ASN A 511 -47.00 31.25 -10.22
N GLU A 512 -47.99 31.99 -9.73
CA GLU A 512 -48.73 32.97 -10.52
C GLU A 512 -47.85 34.15 -10.92
N GLN A 513 -46.96 34.61 -10.03
CA GLN A 513 -45.93 35.59 -10.37
C GLN A 513 -44.98 35.06 -11.45
N VAL A 514 -44.52 33.81 -11.35
CA VAL A 514 -43.66 33.19 -12.38
C VAL A 514 -44.39 33.08 -13.72
N ASP A 515 -45.66 32.67 -13.75
CA ASP A 515 -46.46 32.55 -14.98
C ASP A 515 -46.73 33.93 -15.60
N LYS A 516 -47.03 34.95 -14.78
CA LYS A 516 -47.17 36.33 -15.23
C LYS A 516 -45.87 36.87 -15.83
N LEU A 517 -44.73 36.65 -15.17
CA LEU A 517 -43.41 37.05 -15.67
C LEU A 517 -43.05 36.32 -16.97
N ALA A 518 -43.36 35.03 -17.09
CA ALA A 518 -43.15 34.25 -18.32
C ALA A 518 -43.99 34.79 -19.49
N LYS A 519 -45.25 35.18 -19.24
CA LYS A 519 -46.12 35.82 -20.25
C LYS A 519 -45.61 37.22 -20.64
N LEU A 520 -45.15 38.02 -19.68
CA LEU A 520 -44.53 39.32 -19.94
C LEU A 520 -43.22 39.22 -20.74
N ALA A 521 -42.45 38.14 -20.56
CA ALA A 521 -41.24 37.90 -21.32
C ALA A 521 -41.50 37.61 -22.81
N LEU A 522 -42.69 37.11 -23.17
CA LEU A 522 -43.08 36.89 -24.57
C LEU A 522 -43.29 38.20 -25.35
N SER A 523 -43.58 39.30 -24.65
CA SER A 523 -43.77 40.64 -25.23
C SER A 523 -42.49 41.48 -25.34
N ASN A 524 -41.34 40.97 -24.88
CA ASN A 524 -40.06 41.67 -24.99
C ASN A 524 -39.33 41.28 -26.29
N ASP A 525 -39.05 42.26 -27.15
CA ASP A 525 -38.29 42.07 -28.40
C ASP A 525 -36.79 41.75 -28.18
N LYS A 526 -36.31 41.85 -26.93
CA LYS A 526 -34.93 41.52 -26.55
C LYS A 526 -34.92 40.45 -25.45
N ILE A 527 -34.08 39.44 -25.64
CA ILE A 527 -33.82 38.43 -24.61
C ILE A 527 -32.98 39.08 -23.50
N ASP A 528 -33.57 39.28 -22.33
CA ASP A 528 -32.86 39.72 -21.13
C ASP A 528 -31.94 38.59 -20.61
N LEU A 529 -30.68 38.58 -21.08
CA LEU A 529 -29.66 37.59 -20.71
C LEU A 529 -28.86 37.94 -19.45
N ASN A 530 -29.24 38.99 -18.71
CA ASN A 530 -28.59 39.34 -17.43
C ASN A 530 -29.06 38.41 -16.29
N LEU A 531 -28.88 37.10 -16.48
CA LEU A 531 -29.20 36.09 -15.49
C LEU A 531 -28.13 36.11 -14.40
N SER A 532 -28.53 36.59 -13.22
CA SER A 532 -27.71 36.44 -12.02
C SER A 532 -27.62 34.95 -11.67
N LEU A 533 -26.41 34.45 -11.43
CA LEU A 533 -26.21 33.05 -11.10
C LEU A 533 -26.48 32.79 -9.62
N SER A 534 -27.08 31.65 -9.30
CA SER A 534 -27.07 31.17 -7.93
C SER A 534 -25.62 30.83 -7.51
N ALA A 535 -25.34 30.91 -6.20
CA ALA A 535 -24.04 30.48 -5.68
C ALA A 535 -23.70 29.02 -6.04
N ASN A 536 -24.71 28.15 -6.19
CA ASN A 536 -24.47 26.76 -6.58
C ASN A 536 -24.03 26.62 -8.04
N GLU A 537 -24.61 27.40 -8.95
CA GLU A 537 -24.19 27.44 -10.36
C GLU A 537 -22.79 28.01 -10.50
N PHE A 538 -22.49 29.09 -9.78
CA PHE A 538 -21.14 29.65 -9.73
C PHE A 538 -20.12 28.65 -9.19
N ILE A 539 -20.45 27.93 -8.12
CA ILE A 539 -19.60 26.86 -7.57
C ILE A 539 -19.42 25.73 -8.61
N ALA A 540 -20.44 25.37 -9.38
CA ALA A 540 -20.34 24.36 -10.41
C ALA A 540 -19.42 24.79 -11.57
N ILE A 541 -19.55 26.03 -12.04
CA ILE A 541 -18.69 26.63 -13.07
C ILE A 541 -17.24 26.68 -12.60
N THR A 542 -16.98 27.25 -11.43
CA THR A 542 -15.62 27.31 -10.85
C THR A 542 -15.06 25.91 -10.62
N THR A 543 -15.86 24.94 -10.17
CA THR A 543 -15.43 23.53 -10.05
C THR A 543 -14.98 22.97 -11.41
N ALA A 544 -15.69 23.25 -12.49
CA ALA A 544 -15.33 22.80 -13.84
C ALA A 544 -14.06 23.51 -14.35
N LEU A 545 -13.95 24.82 -14.16
CA LEU A 545 -12.78 25.62 -14.53
C LEU A 545 -11.50 25.10 -13.86
N TYR A 546 -11.51 24.90 -12.54
CA TYR A 546 -10.32 24.44 -11.83
C TYR A 546 -9.97 22.97 -12.10
N LYS A 547 -10.96 22.13 -12.48
CA LYS A 547 -10.68 20.80 -13.05
C LYS A 547 -9.97 20.91 -14.41
N LYS A 548 -10.38 21.83 -15.28
CA LYS A 548 -9.72 22.08 -16.58
C LYS A 548 -8.30 22.63 -16.40
N LYS A 549 -8.09 23.57 -15.47
CA LYS A 549 -6.76 24.08 -15.11
C LYS A 549 -5.87 22.96 -14.57
N TRP A 550 -6.39 22.09 -13.71
CA TRP A 550 -5.65 20.93 -13.23
C TRP A 550 -5.29 19.95 -14.36
N GLN A 551 -6.24 19.67 -15.25
CA GLN A 551 -6.00 18.80 -16.41
C GLN A 551 -4.90 19.38 -17.31
N THR A 552 -4.94 20.67 -17.62
CA THR A 552 -3.92 21.35 -18.43
C THR A 552 -2.54 21.27 -17.77
N ARG A 553 -2.46 21.51 -16.45
CA ARG A 553 -1.21 21.34 -15.68
C ARG A 553 -0.70 19.92 -15.73
N TRP A 554 -1.58 18.91 -15.60
CA TRP A 554 -1.23 17.50 -15.73
C TRP A 554 -0.66 17.18 -17.11
N ASP A 555 -1.32 17.63 -18.18
CA ASP A 555 -0.92 17.38 -19.55
C ASP A 555 0.43 18.04 -19.90
N ASN A 556 0.83 19.10 -19.21
CA ASN A 556 2.13 19.73 -19.42
C ASN A 556 3.25 19.15 -18.55
N THR A 557 2.95 18.62 -17.36
CA THR A 557 3.97 18.23 -16.37
C THR A 557 4.16 16.73 -16.20
N CYS A 558 3.22 15.89 -16.63
CA CYS A 558 3.29 14.46 -16.37
C CYS A 558 4.21 13.71 -17.35
N SER A 559 4.87 12.67 -16.86
CA SER A 559 5.68 11.78 -17.70
C SER A 559 4.83 11.08 -18.76
N LEU A 560 5.43 10.77 -19.91
CA LEU A 560 4.79 10.04 -21.00
C LEU A 560 4.19 8.70 -20.52
N TRP A 561 4.87 8.02 -19.59
CA TRP A 561 4.38 6.80 -18.97
C TRP A 561 3.07 7.05 -18.21
N SER A 562 3.07 7.97 -17.24
CA SER A 562 1.89 8.22 -16.41
C SER A 562 0.72 8.78 -17.21
N ARG A 563 0.97 9.63 -18.21
CA ARG A 563 -0.05 10.16 -19.13
C ARG A 563 -0.75 9.05 -19.90
N SER A 564 0.03 8.11 -20.42
CA SER A 564 -0.51 7.02 -21.24
C SER A 564 -1.38 6.04 -20.46
N ILE A 565 -1.21 5.98 -19.14
CA ILE A 565 -1.98 5.12 -18.23
C ILE A 565 -3.14 5.90 -17.60
N ASN A 566 -2.93 7.18 -17.29
CA ASN A 566 -3.92 8.07 -16.70
C ASN A 566 -4.00 9.39 -17.48
N ASN A 567 -4.96 9.42 -18.41
CA ASN A 567 -5.22 10.57 -19.27
C ASN A 567 -6.03 11.68 -18.60
N THR A 568 -6.71 11.39 -17.49
CA THR A 568 -7.55 12.40 -16.82
C THR A 568 -7.34 12.43 -15.32
N VAL A 569 -7.29 13.65 -14.80
CA VAL A 569 -7.19 13.93 -13.37
C VAL A 569 -8.53 13.71 -12.66
N ASN A 570 -8.53 13.76 -11.33
CA ASN A 570 -9.75 13.73 -10.51
C ASN A 570 -10.60 12.45 -10.63
N LYS A 571 -9.98 11.31 -10.94
CA LYS A 571 -10.66 10.01 -10.85
C LYS A 571 -10.73 9.56 -9.40
N LYS A 572 -11.86 8.98 -8.99
CA LYS A 572 -11.93 8.25 -7.71
C LYS A 572 -10.83 7.17 -7.71
N PRO A 573 -9.99 7.10 -6.66
CA PRO A 573 -8.92 6.12 -6.60
C PRO A 573 -9.45 4.69 -6.80
N TYR A 574 -8.77 3.91 -7.66
CA TYR A 574 -9.17 2.51 -7.93
C TYR A 574 -8.99 1.61 -6.71
N PHE A 575 -8.18 2.03 -5.73
CA PHE A 575 -7.88 1.29 -4.52
C PHE A 575 -8.85 1.55 -3.35
N TYR A 576 -9.90 2.36 -3.56
CA TYR A 576 -10.91 2.62 -2.52
C TYR A 576 -11.58 1.31 -2.05
N GLN A 577 -11.54 1.06 -0.74
CA GLN A 577 -12.05 -0.17 -0.09
C GLN A 577 -11.42 -1.48 -0.63
N GLY A 578 -10.19 -1.40 -1.14
CA GLY A 578 -9.45 -2.51 -1.72
C GLY A 578 -8.41 -3.15 -0.78
N ASN A 579 -7.81 -4.25 -1.24
CA ASN A 579 -6.63 -4.83 -0.58
C ASN A 579 -5.42 -3.88 -0.78
N ARG A 580 -4.86 -3.37 0.32
CA ARG A 580 -3.73 -2.44 0.31
C ARG A 580 -2.50 -2.97 -0.44
N TYR A 581 -2.26 -4.27 -0.38
CA TYR A 581 -1.13 -4.89 -1.06
C TYR A 581 -1.28 -4.78 -2.59
N HIS A 582 -2.45 -5.17 -3.10
CA HIS A 582 -2.76 -5.07 -4.53
C HIS A 582 -2.77 -3.62 -5.00
N ALA A 583 -3.37 -2.72 -4.20
CA ALA A 583 -3.35 -1.29 -4.44
C ALA A 583 -1.93 -0.78 -4.67
N LYS A 584 -1.02 -0.97 -3.70
CA LYS A 584 0.38 -0.51 -3.80
C LYS A 584 1.11 -1.05 -5.03
N THR A 585 0.88 -2.32 -5.36
CA THR A 585 1.55 -2.95 -6.49
C THR A 585 1.09 -2.33 -7.81
N ILE A 586 -0.21 -2.19 -8.01
CA ILE A 586 -0.77 -1.52 -9.19
C ILE A 586 -0.36 -0.05 -9.23
N THR A 587 -0.36 0.66 -8.10
CA THR A 587 0.09 2.05 -8.03
C THR A 587 1.50 2.19 -8.53
N ARG A 588 2.42 1.37 -8.02
CA ARG A 588 3.82 1.34 -8.46
C ARG A 588 3.99 1.11 -9.95
N LEU A 589 3.22 0.17 -10.51
CA LEU A 589 3.20 -0.09 -11.95
C LEU A 589 2.68 1.11 -12.75
N ARG A 590 1.59 1.76 -12.30
CA ARG A 590 1.03 2.97 -12.94
C ARG A 590 1.97 4.17 -12.84
N LEU A 591 2.73 4.27 -11.75
CA LEU A 591 3.77 5.28 -11.56
C LEU A 591 5.05 4.95 -12.33
N GLY A 592 5.20 3.73 -12.87
CA GLY A 592 6.44 3.27 -13.52
C GLY A 592 7.59 3.09 -12.54
N THR A 593 7.31 3.03 -11.24
CA THR A 593 8.31 2.89 -10.17
C THR A 593 8.07 1.58 -9.43
N THR A 594 8.92 0.58 -9.65
CA THR A 594 8.82 -0.74 -9.03
C THR A 594 10.02 -1.03 -8.14
N LEU A 595 9.91 -2.13 -7.39
CA LEU A 595 11.01 -2.68 -6.59
C LEU A 595 11.76 -3.77 -7.35
N LEU A 596 11.70 -3.77 -8.68
CA LEU A 596 12.46 -4.73 -9.48
C LEU A 596 13.95 -4.37 -9.48
N PRO A 597 14.86 -5.36 -9.44
CA PRO A 597 16.30 -5.12 -9.44
C PRO A 597 16.78 -4.20 -10.57
N GLY A 598 16.22 -4.30 -11.78
CA GLY A 598 16.60 -3.43 -12.91
C GLY A 598 16.31 -1.95 -12.71
N GLN A 599 15.32 -1.60 -11.86
CA GLN A 599 15.08 -0.21 -11.45
C GLN A 599 15.79 0.13 -10.13
N LEU A 600 15.87 -0.79 -9.19
CA LEU A 600 16.56 -0.56 -7.92
C LEU A 600 18.07 -0.36 -8.09
N GLY A 601 18.70 -1.07 -9.02
CA GLY A 601 20.13 -0.94 -9.34
C GLY A 601 20.52 0.46 -9.81
N GLN A 602 19.58 1.23 -10.37
CA GLN A 602 19.80 2.64 -10.73
C GLN A 602 19.98 3.55 -9.50
N TYR A 603 19.41 3.18 -8.36
CA TYR A 603 19.43 3.98 -7.12
C TYR A 603 20.26 3.33 -6.00
N ILE A 604 20.64 2.05 -6.16
CA ILE A 604 21.30 1.23 -5.14
C ILE A 604 22.43 0.45 -5.83
N ARG A 605 23.68 0.92 -5.65
CA ARG A 605 24.88 0.38 -6.32
C ARG A 605 25.12 -1.13 -6.10
N ASN A 606 24.60 -1.71 -5.01
CA ASN A 606 24.82 -3.12 -4.66
C ASN A 606 23.70 -4.06 -5.14
N VAL A 607 22.79 -3.60 -5.99
CA VAL A 607 21.73 -4.43 -6.58
C VAL A 607 22.05 -4.63 -8.04
N SER A 608 22.34 -5.88 -8.43
CA SER A 608 22.49 -6.23 -9.85
C SER A 608 21.19 -5.90 -10.58
N PRO A 609 21.23 -5.09 -11.66
CA PRO A 609 20.04 -4.74 -12.43
C PRO A 609 19.54 -5.88 -13.31
N ILE A 610 20.24 -7.01 -13.32
CA ILE A 610 20.10 -8.11 -14.27
C ILE A 610 19.24 -9.23 -13.66
N CYS A 611 18.36 -9.82 -14.47
CA CYS A 611 17.54 -10.96 -14.08
C CYS A 611 18.40 -12.22 -13.96
N ASN A 612 18.48 -12.78 -12.76
CA ASN A 612 19.27 -13.99 -12.46
C ASN A 612 18.85 -15.24 -13.27
N THR A 613 17.71 -15.21 -13.95
CA THR A 613 17.19 -16.34 -14.74
C THR A 613 17.57 -16.29 -16.21
N CYS A 614 17.77 -15.10 -16.77
CA CYS A 614 17.93 -14.93 -18.22
C CYS A 614 19.00 -13.92 -18.64
N GLY A 615 19.67 -13.25 -17.69
CA GLY A 615 20.76 -12.33 -18.00
C GLY A 615 20.34 -10.98 -18.62
N ILE A 616 19.04 -10.69 -18.72
CA ILE A 616 18.52 -9.40 -19.23
C ILE A 616 18.13 -8.49 -18.05
N LYS A 617 18.22 -7.16 -18.20
CA LYS A 617 17.78 -6.18 -17.20
C LYS A 617 16.36 -6.49 -16.69
N GLU A 618 16.20 -6.65 -15.37
CA GLU A 618 14.91 -7.00 -14.75
C GLU A 618 14.05 -5.75 -14.55
N ASP A 619 13.39 -5.28 -15.60
CA ASP A 619 12.45 -4.15 -15.58
C ASP A 619 10.98 -4.58 -15.77
N ILE A 620 10.07 -3.60 -15.79
CA ILE A 620 8.62 -3.82 -15.91
C ILE A 620 8.29 -4.55 -17.22
N GLU A 621 8.95 -4.21 -18.31
CA GLU A 621 8.72 -4.82 -19.62
C GLU A 621 9.24 -6.25 -19.63
N HIS A 622 10.45 -6.48 -19.12
CA HIS A 622 11.04 -7.80 -18.97
C HIS A 622 10.11 -8.75 -18.21
N VAL A 623 9.62 -8.32 -17.05
CA VAL A 623 8.75 -9.12 -16.18
C VAL A 623 7.39 -9.44 -16.82
N LEU A 624 6.88 -8.58 -17.71
CA LEU A 624 5.51 -8.66 -18.21
C LEU A 624 5.38 -9.16 -19.65
N VAL A 625 6.37 -8.89 -20.51
CA VAL A 625 6.35 -9.22 -21.94
C VAL A 625 7.28 -10.39 -22.25
N ASN A 626 8.54 -10.32 -21.79
CA ASN A 626 9.59 -11.23 -22.24
C ASN A 626 9.63 -12.55 -21.45
N LEU A 627 9.13 -12.53 -20.21
CA LEU A 627 8.94 -13.71 -19.36
C LEU A 627 7.68 -14.54 -19.72
N ARG A 628 7.49 -14.84 -21.02
CA ARG A 628 6.31 -15.52 -21.59
C ARG A 628 6.34 -17.05 -21.54
N THR A 629 7.48 -17.70 -21.28
CA THR A 629 7.53 -19.17 -21.21
C THR A 629 6.84 -19.69 -19.94
N LYS A 630 5.73 -20.40 -20.15
CA LYS A 630 4.66 -20.69 -19.19
C LYS A 630 5.00 -21.58 -17.98
N GLU A 631 6.21 -22.15 -17.84
CA GLU A 631 6.41 -23.21 -16.83
C GLU A 631 7.54 -22.99 -15.81
N LYS A 632 8.52 -22.11 -16.06
CA LYS A 632 9.68 -21.95 -15.15
C LYS A 632 9.56 -20.81 -14.13
N ILE A 633 8.56 -19.93 -14.27
CA ILE A 633 8.47 -18.68 -13.47
C ILE A 633 7.61 -18.81 -12.21
N VAL A 634 6.77 -19.84 -12.13
CA VAL A 634 5.94 -20.11 -10.95
C VAL A 634 6.80 -20.38 -9.70
N LYS A 635 8.07 -20.77 -9.87
CA LYS A 635 8.91 -21.20 -8.75
C LYS A 635 9.88 -20.16 -8.18
N LYS A 636 10.24 -19.04 -8.84
CA LYS A 636 11.34 -18.20 -8.30
C LYS A 636 11.37 -16.67 -8.49
N THR A 637 10.49 -15.98 -9.23
CA THR A 637 10.68 -14.52 -9.44
C THR A 637 9.45 -13.64 -9.18
N ASN A 638 9.68 -12.62 -8.36
CA ASN A 638 8.90 -11.41 -8.04
C ASN A 638 7.37 -11.44 -8.16
N TYR A 639 6.70 -11.37 -6.99
CA TYR A 639 5.23 -11.24 -6.82
C TYR A 639 4.57 -10.12 -7.65
N THR A 640 5.34 -9.11 -8.09
CA THR A 640 4.91 -8.09 -9.05
C THR A 640 4.33 -8.68 -10.34
N ALA A 641 4.92 -9.77 -10.85
CA ALA A 641 4.42 -10.51 -12.02
C ALA A 641 3.09 -11.21 -11.72
N ARG A 642 2.94 -11.76 -10.51
CA ARG A 642 1.75 -12.49 -10.06
C ARG A 642 0.54 -11.57 -9.87
N VAL A 643 0.72 -10.34 -9.36
CA VAL A 643 -0.38 -9.35 -9.21
C VAL A 643 -1.00 -8.95 -10.56
N ILE A 644 -0.22 -8.95 -11.64
CA ILE A 644 -0.73 -8.65 -12.99
C ILE A 644 -1.39 -9.88 -13.63
N ARG A 645 -1.17 -11.08 -13.09
CA ARG A 645 -1.79 -12.33 -13.56
C ARG A 645 -2.85 -12.89 -12.59
N VAL A 646 -3.27 -12.12 -11.59
CA VAL A 646 -4.29 -12.53 -10.59
C VAL A 646 -5.50 -13.10 -11.31
N SER A 647 -5.78 -14.38 -11.07
CA SER A 647 -6.93 -15.07 -11.64
C SER A 647 -8.23 -14.52 -11.04
N ASP A 648 -9.32 -14.65 -11.79
CA ASP A 648 -10.65 -14.23 -11.32
C ASP A 648 -11.04 -14.91 -9.99
N SER A 649 -10.57 -16.15 -9.76
CA SER A 649 -10.74 -16.90 -8.51
C SER A 649 -10.03 -16.32 -7.29
N GLU A 650 -8.87 -15.66 -7.44
CA GLU A 650 -8.19 -14.99 -6.32
C GLU A 650 -8.90 -13.66 -5.93
N MET A 651 -9.61 -13.03 -6.86
CA MET A 651 -10.41 -11.81 -6.60
C MET A 651 -11.80 -12.09 -6.01
N GLU A 652 -12.30 -13.32 -6.11
CA GLU A 652 -13.67 -13.69 -5.71
C GLU A 652 -13.95 -13.57 -4.20
N SER A 653 -12.92 -13.54 -3.36
CA SER A 653 -13.05 -13.52 -1.89
C SER A 653 -13.33 -12.15 -1.24
N GLY A 654 -13.39 -11.04 -2.00
CA GLY A 654 -13.52 -9.66 -1.44
C GLY A 654 -14.82 -8.91 -1.79
N ARG A 655 -15.55 -8.42 -0.77
CA ARG A 655 -16.96 -7.95 -0.76
C ARG A 655 -17.36 -6.70 -1.57
N ASN A 656 -16.58 -6.20 -2.55
CA ASN A 656 -16.96 -4.98 -3.30
C ASN A 656 -16.78 -5.08 -4.82
N ARG A 657 -17.90 -5.19 -5.55
CA ARG A 657 -17.97 -5.26 -7.02
C ARG A 657 -17.39 -4.02 -7.70
N GLN A 658 -17.52 -2.83 -7.10
CA GLN A 658 -17.01 -1.58 -7.66
C GLN A 658 -15.47 -1.51 -7.61
N TYR A 659 -14.86 -1.95 -6.50
CA TYR A 659 -13.40 -2.06 -6.39
C TYR A 659 -12.82 -2.98 -7.47
N ARG A 660 -13.40 -4.17 -7.63
CA ARG A 660 -12.96 -5.15 -8.65
C ARG A 660 -12.96 -4.57 -10.06
N ARG A 661 -14.05 -3.87 -10.43
CA ARG A 661 -14.15 -3.23 -11.76
C ARG A 661 -13.04 -2.20 -11.98
N ARG A 662 -12.85 -1.28 -11.02
CA ARG A 662 -11.79 -0.25 -11.13
C ARG A 662 -10.39 -0.85 -11.17
N PHE A 663 -10.14 -1.90 -10.37
CA PHE A 663 -8.88 -2.62 -10.34
C PHE A 663 -8.58 -3.29 -11.69
N LYS A 664 -9.54 -4.02 -12.26
CA LYS A 664 -9.39 -4.66 -13.59
C LYS A 664 -9.14 -3.63 -14.69
N THR A 665 -9.86 -2.52 -14.70
CA THR A 665 -9.61 -1.44 -15.67
C THR A 665 -8.20 -0.88 -15.55
N ALA A 666 -7.72 -0.64 -14.32
CA ALA A 666 -6.37 -0.16 -14.07
C ALA A 666 -5.31 -1.15 -14.59
N GLN A 667 -5.49 -2.45 -14.34
CA GLN A 667 -4.62 -3.52 -14.82
C GLN A 667 -4.59 -3.62 -16.36
N GLN A 668 -5.76 -3.57 -17.00
CA GLN A 668 -5.88 -3.63 -18.46
C GLN A 668 -5.16 -2.45 -19.15
N ASN A 669 -5.26 -1.24 -18.58
CA ASN A 669 -4.59 -0.07 -19.15
C ASN A 669 -3.05 -0.22 -19.12
N ILE A 670 -2.50 -0.81 -18.06
CA ILE A 670 -1.05 -1.09 -17.95
C ILE A 670 -0.63 -2.08 -19.03
N VAL A 671 -1.34 -3.22 -19.14
CA VAL A 671 -1.02 -4.27 -20.12
C VAL A 671 -1.09 -3.74 -21.55
N LYS A 672 -2.11 -2.93 -21.88
CA LYS A 672 -2.22 -2.30 -23.20
C LYS A 672 -1.05 -1.39 -23.53
N LYS A 673 -0.62 -0.55 -22.59
CA LYS A 673 0.54 0.34 -22.78
C LYS A 673 1.83 -0.44 -22.99
N ILE A 674 2.05 -1.47 -22.19
CA ILE A 674 3.25 -2.30 -22.29
C ILE A 674 3.32 -3.01 -23.65
N ASN A 675 2.23 -3.66 -24.06
CA ASN A 675 2.17 -4.33 -25.37
C ASN A 675 2.36 -3.35 -26.53
N TYR A 676 1.84 -2.12 -26.43
CA TYR A 676 2.07 -1.09 -27.43
C TYR A 676 3.56 -0.70 -27.50
N THR A 677 4.20 -0.48 -26.36
CA THR A 677 5.61 -0.07 -26.29
C THR A 677 6.52 -1.15 -26.89
N ALA A 678 6.26 -2.43 -26.58
CA ALA A 678 6.98 -3.56 -27.16
C ALA A 678 6.81 -3.66 -28.69
N ARG A 679 5.60 -3.39 -29.22
CA ARG A 679 5.34 -3.40 -30.68
C ARG A 679 6.04 -2.27 -31.41
N VAL A 680 6.10 -1.07 -30.82
CA VAL A 680 6.83 0.07 -31.40
C VAL A 680 8.32 -0.25 -31.48
N ARG A 681 8.90 -0.80 -30.40
CA ARG A 681 10.31 -1.18 -30.36
C ARG A 681 10.67 -2.26 -31.39
N ASN A 682 9.77 -3.20 -31.64
CA ASN A 682 9.97 -4.26 -32.64
C ASN A 682 9.66 -3.82 -34.08
N GLY A 683 9.42 -2.53 -34.33
CA GLY A 683 9.09 -2.01 -35.67
C GLY A 683 7.73 -2.47 -36.22
N GLN A 684 6.88 -3.09 -35.38
CA GLN A 684 5.61 -3.71 -35.79
C GLN A 684 4.41 -2.76 -35.68
N ALA A 685 4.63 -1.51 -35.24
CA ALA A 685 3.59 -0.50 -35.14
C ALA A 685 4.02 0.78 -35.87
N GLY A 686 3.29 1.15 -36.93
CA GLY A 686 3.44 2.45 -37.57
C GLY A 686 3.08 3.60 -36.62
N ASN A 687 3.53 4.82 -36.96
CA ASN A 687 3.42 6.09 -36.22
C ASN A 687 1.97 6.58 -35.94
N ARG A 688 1.01 5.69 -35.69
CA ARG A 688 -0.29 6.05 -35.13
C ARG A 688 -0.11 6.22 -33.62
N GLN A 689 -0.09 7.49 -33.18
CA GLN A 689 -0.31 7.86 -31.78
C GLN A 689 -1.36 6.94 -31.15
N TYR A 690 -1.07 6.47 -29.93
CA TYR A 690 -1.94 5.64 -29.10
C TYR A 690 -3.37 6.22 -29.08
N ARG A 691 -4.25 5.76 -29.98
CA ARG A 691 -5.60 6.33 -30.16
C ARG A 691 -6.38 6.17 -28.86
N GLU A 692 -6.82 7.31 -28.36
CA GLU A 692 -7.55 7.54 -27.12
C GLU A 692 -8.76 6.62 -26.99
N GLY A 693 -8.59 5.52 -26.27
CA GLY A 693 -9.69 4.66 -25.88
C GLY A 693 -10.47 5.30 -24.73
N SER A 694 -11.77 5.55 -24.96
CA SER A 694 -12.86 5.77 -23.98
C SER A 694 -13.14 7.20 -23.47
N SER A 695 -13.56 8.10 -24.37
CA SER A 695 -14.39 9.28 -24.03
C SER A 695 -15.86 9.18 -24.51
N ARG A 696 -16.23 8.13 -25.27
CA ARG A 696 -17.55 8.04 -25.94
C ARG A 696 -18.74 7.52 -25.09
N ARG A 697 -18.56 7.05 -23.85
CA ARG A 697 -19.66 6.40 -23.09
C ARG A 697 -20.11 7.06 -21.78
N LEU A 698 -19.46 8.13 -21.31
CA LEU A 698 -19.90 8.87 -20.11
C LEU A 698 -20.56 10.22 -20.41
N ASN A 699 -20.59 10.64 -21.67
CA ASN A 699 -21.08 11.97 -22.05
C ASN A 699 -22.58 12.03 -22.40
N LYS A 700 -23.33 10.93 -22.53
CA LYS A 700 -24.72 11.02 -23.03
C LYS A 700 -25.75 11.51 -22.02
N THR A 701 -25.50 11.42 -20.71
CA THR A 701 -26.45 11.88 -19.67
C THR A 701 -26.10 13.23 -19.05
N SER A 702 -24.84 13.70 -19.15
CA SER A 702 -24.46 15.06 -18.73
C SER A 702 -24.52 16.10 -19.84
N LEU A 703 -24.49 15.71 -21.13
CA LEU A 703 -24.56 16.66 -22.25
C LEU A 703 -25.91 17.34 -22.39
N ARG A 704 -27.04 16.72 -21.99
CA ARG A 704 -28.36 17.35 -22.17
C ARG A 704 -28.60 18.60 -21.30
N ARG A 705 -27.76 18.84 -20.29
CA ARG A 705 -27.74 20.11 -19.53
C ARG A 705 -26.54 21.02 -19.88
N SER A 706 -25.54 20.52 -20.61
CA SER A 706 -24.37 21.32 -21.01
C SER A 706 -24.49 21.90 -22.42
N THR A 707 -25.32 21.34 -23.30
CA THR A 707 -25.56 21.92 -24.63
C THR A 707 -26.23 23.29 -24.53
N THR A 708 -27.17 23.47 -23.59
CA THR A 708 -27.81 24.77 -23.32
C THR A 708 -26.84 25.80 -22.70
N LEU A 709 -25.74 25.37 -22.08
CA LEU A 709 -24.71 26.24 -21.49
C LEU A 709 -23.52 26.49 -22.45
N GLN A 710 -23.24 25.56 -23.38
CA GLN A 710 -22.28 25.77 -24.45
C GLN A 710 -22.79 26.77 -25.49
N GLU A 711 -24.09 26.82 -25.75
CA GLU A 711 -24.72 27.85 -26.59
C GLU A 711 -24.59 29.26 -25.98
N LEU A 712 -24.62 29.39 -24.64
CA LEU A 712 -24.38 30.65 -23.94
C LEU A 712 -22.91 31.10 -23.94
N SER A 713 -21.95 30.16 -23.91
CA SER A 713 -20.52 30.49 -24.03
C SER A 713 -20.06 30.68 -25.48
N GLY A 714 -20.70 29.99 -26.42
CA GLY A 714 -20.34 29.99 -27.84
C GLY A 714 -20.70 31.29 -28.55
N SER A 715 -21.84 31.90 -28.21
CA SER A 715 -22.27 33.19 -28.80
C SER A 715 -21.38 34.36 -28.39
N VAL A 716 -20.67 34.26 -27.27
CA VAL A 716 -19.70 35.28 -26.80
C VAL A 716 -18.36 35.13 -27.52
N THR A 717 -17.90 33.92 -27.81
CA THR A 717 -16.65 33.68 -28.57
C THR A 717 -16.80 33.91 -30.08
N GLN A 718 -17.99 33.74 -30.67
CA GLN A 718 -18.19 33.91 -32.11
C GLN A 718 -18.19 35.39 -32.54
N LYS A 719 -18.59 36.31 -31.64
CA LYS A 719 -18.41 37.76 -31.81
C LYS A 719 -16.97 38.24 -31.61
N TRP A 720 -16.08 37.42 -31.05
CA TRP A 720 -14.67 37.77 -30.84
C TRP A 720 -13.78 37.53 -32.07
N SER A 721 -14.15 36.64 -33.01
CA SER A 721 -13.32 36.47 -34.22
C SER A 721 -13.56 37.55 -35.29
N GLN A 722 -14.70 38.25 -35.26
CA GLN A 722 -15.00 39.35 -36.20
C GLN A 722 -14.51 40.73 -35.73
N ALA A 723 -14.09 40.88 -34.47
CA ALA A 723 -13.57 42.15 -33.94
C ALA A 723 -12.04 42.28 -34.02
N VAL A 724 -11.32 41.19 -34.31
CA VAL A 724 -9.84 41.18 -34.40
C VAL A 724 -9.34 41.30 -35.86
N THR A 725 -10.23 41.24 -36.86
CA THR A 725 -9.89 41.47 -38.28
C THR A 725 -10.15 42.91 -38.75
N GLY A 726 -10.51 43.82 -37.86
CA GLY A 726 -10.90 45.21 -38.19
C GLY A 726 -9.91 46.31 -37.82
N SER A 727 -8.71 46.00 -37.30
CA SER A 727 -7.73 47.01 -36.85
C SER A 727 -6.40 47.00 -37.62
N THR A 728 -6.43 46.68 -38.91
CA THR A 728 -5.26 46.79 -39.82
C THR A 728 -5.60 47.54 -41.12
N ALA A 729 -6.51 48.51 -41.06
CA ALA A 729 -6.84 49.37 -42.20
C ALA A 729 -7.19 50.79 -41.72
N ALA A 730 -6.22 51.50 -41.13
CA ALA A 730 -6.27 52.94 -40.89
C ALA A 730 -4.88 53.45 -40.49
N LEU A 731 -3.86 53.26 -41.33
CA LEU A 731 -2.56 53.94 -41.30
C LEU A 731 -1.93 53.83 -42.69
N GLN A 732 -2.51 54.55 -43.65
CA GLN A 732 -1.91 54.97 -44.92
C GLN A 732 -2.95 55.84 -45.63
N ASP A 733 -2.91 57.13 -45.31
CA ASP A 733 -3.24 58.28 -46.18
C ASP A 733 -3.29 59.53 -45.27
N ASP A 734 -2.08 60.04 -45.02
CA ASP A 734 -1.65 61.46 -44.97
C ASP A 734 -0.23 61.54 -44.37
#